data_AF-R7PF98-F1
#
_entry.id   AF-R7PF98-F1
#
_cell.length_a   1.000
_cell.length_b   1.000
_cell.length_c   1.000
_cell.angle_alpha   90.00
_cell.angle_beta   90.00
_cell.angle_gamma   90.00
#
_symmetry.space_group_name_H-M   'P 1'
#
loop_
_entity.id
_entity.type
_entity.pdbx_description
1 polymer ?
#
loop_
_entity_poly.entity_id
_entity_poly.type
_entity_poly.pdbx_seq_one_letter_code
_entity_poly.pdbx_strand_id
1 'polypeptide(L)'
;MNIKQVILPSVLLAGLCLPLNAEVPPYWQDPKANRVNVMPARAAFFAFENASLANQGNKASSNRYLSLEGKWKFHFAKDHNLRPADFYKTNFDDSKWEDFPVPGLFEINGHGDRIYKNVGYAWATQFRNNPPLVEEKNNYTGSYRKTVTIPAEWKGEKIYLHVGSATSNLSVWVNGKFVGYSEDSKVAAEFDLTKYLKPGQENVIAMQVMRWCDGSYLEDQDFWRFTGIAREVYLYARPTTHLSDLFVTPTLEDNYSTGSLHIRARLEKPAGTNVTWTLKNPQGKTVKTQQTQADKSGQIDLTFEICDPAKWSAETPNLYTLTASLEQKGKTLEVINQRVGFRTSEIKNGQLLINGQPVLIKGVNRHEIDPDGGYVVSLERMIEDIKIMKEHNINAVRTCHYPDDPRWYDLCDQYGLYLVAEANIESHGMGYGDQTLAKDPQYEQAHLERNENNIKSFKNHPSIIVWSLGNEAGYGPNFEKAYDMVKAYDPSRPVQYERAGLAKTDIFCPMYYNYQGCEDYAKSNPDRPLIQCEYAHAMGNSEGGFKEYWDLIRKYPKFQGGFIWDFVDQALSDTNAQGKKIYTYGGDYGRYPASDHNFNNNGLINPDRKPNPHANEVRYFYQNIWTTPVDLQKGIVAVKNENFFTDLSNVRMKWQLLANGQVVAEGVQEELNAKPGQTVQVSLPGYQIPTSAKGKEVLLNVDYSYKNDVPLLPKGYSIAFDQMTVSPYTFAQLPPSYPEPDKKSPRTEKDERLSWITLTAGKTSVTFGRQEGWIDYIDVDGQPMLQKGYSLKPDFWRAPTDNDYGAGLQNHFKAWRNTPMNLKKFDCKPVGNAMQVIAEYDLPSVSAHLTMTYTLQADGQLVVNQKLNVDSSAKNRPSLFRYGMQLCMPKAYNTIEYYGKGPGENYIDRNHGDRLGVYKQAVADQYWGYIRPQESGNKTQVRYWNVTNTQGHGLSFYSTAPMECSSLNYLTEDLDDGPDKYLHQSHSGDLTPRDLTAVHIAQRQMGLGCIDSWGAWPRPEYMIPYQNYDFTFVIKPL
;
A
#
# COMPACT_ATOMS: atom_id res chain seq x y z
N MET A 1 -37.97 9.10 -75.50
CA MET A 1 -37.48 9.91 -76.64
C MET A 1 -36.05 9.51 -76.93
N ASN A 2 -35.76 9.07 -78.16
CA ASN A 2 -34.48 9.03 -78.91
C ASN A 2 -33.17 8.57 -78.20
N ILE A 3 -32.53 7.45 -78.59
CA ILE A 3 -31.74 7.14 -79.82
C ILE A 3 -30.25 7.53 -79.73
N LYS A 4 -29.39 6.56 -80.12
CA LYS A 4 -27.93 6.52 -80.49
C LYS A 4 -26.93 6.22 -79.36
N GLN A 5 -26.34 5.02 -79.23
CA GLN A 5 -25.44 4.20 -80.10
C GLN A 5 -24.03 4.75 -80.36
N VAL A 6 -23.02 4.03 -79.82
CA VAL A 6 -21.78 3.53 -80.48
C VAL A 6 -21.36 2.25 -79.70
N ILE A 7 -21.66 1.00 -80.12
CA ILE A 7 -20.87 -0.01 -80.89
C ILE A 7 -19.49 -0.32 -80.25
N LEU A 8 -19.31 -1.42 -79.49
CA LEU A 8 -18.74 -2.78 -79.83
C LEU A 8 -17.27 -2.79 -80.35
N PRO A 9 -16.48 -3.89 -80.26
CA PRO A 9 -16.33 -4.95 -79.24
C PRO A 9 -14.85 -5.45 -79.05
N SER A 10 -14.69 -6.48 -78.19
CA SER A 10 -13.78 -7.63 -78.38
C SER A 10 -12.36 -7.67 -77.75
N VAL A 11 -12.25 -8.63 -76.82
CA VAL A 11 -11.28 -9.76 -76.82
C VAL A 11 -9.93 -9.60 -76.06
N LEU A 12 -9.62 -10.69 -75.33
CA LEU A 12 -8.31 -11.14 -74.80
C LEU A 12 -7.81 -10.50 -73.48
N LEU A 13 -8.10 -11.18 -72.35
CA LEU A 13 -7.06 -11.76 -71.49
C LEU A 13 -7.69 -12.72 -70.47
N ALA A 14 -7.62 -14.02 -70.73
CA ALA A 14 -7.61 -15.04 -69.68
C ALA A 14 -6.16 -15.14 -69.17
N GLY A 15 -5.94 -14.83 -67.90
CA GLY A 15 -4.64 -15.00 -67.26
C GLY A 15 -4.58 -14.32 -65.89
N LEU A 16 -4.42 -15.15 -64.85
CA LEU A 16 -4.05 -14.81 -63.47
C LEU A 16 -5.15 -14.26 -62.55
N CYS A 17 -6.11 -15.13 -62.19
CA CYS A 17 -6.65 -15.07 -60.82
C CYS A 17 -5.64 -15.78 -59.90
N LEU A 18 -4.68 -15.03 -59.36
CA LEU A 18 -3.96 -15.45 -58.16
C LEU A 18 -4.97 -15.44 -57.00
N PRO A 19 -5.05 -16.49 -56.15
CA PRO A 19 -5.80 -16.38 -54.92
C PRO A 19 -5.18 -15.25 -54.09
N LEU A 20 -6.01 -14.30 -53.64
CA LEU A 20 -5.66 -13.43 -52.53
C LEU A 20 -5.29 -14.33 -51.35
N ASN A 21 -4.00 -14.54 -51.11
CA ASN A 21 -3.53 -15.09 -49.86
C ASN A 21 -3.97 -14.10 -48.78
N ALA A 22 -4.93 -14.49 -47.94
CA ALA A 22 -5.17 -13.77 -46.70
C ALA A 22 -3.85 -13.73 -45.94
N GLU A 23 -3.33 -12.53 -45.67
CA GLU A 23 -2.14 -12.37 -44.83
C GLU A 23 -2.43 -12.99 -43.47
N VAL A 24 -1.58 -13.92 -43.04
CA VAL A 24 -1.65 -14.49 -41.69
C VAL A 24 -1.29 -13.35 -40.73
N PRO A 25 -2.15 -13.00 -39.77
CA PRO A 25 -1.87 -11.92 -38.83
C PRO A 25 -0.59 -12.22 -38.05
N PRO A 26 0.20 -11.20 -37.69
CA PRO A 26 1.34 -11.40 -36.81
C PRO A 26 0.88 -11.85 -35.42
N TYR A 27 1.75 -12.56 -34.69
CA TYR A 27 1.37 -13.12 -33.39
C TYR A 27 0.87 -12.09 -32.37
N TRP A 28 1.40 -10.87 -32.39
CA TRP A 28 1.03 -9.77 -31.48
C TRP A 28 -0.31 -9.07 -31.83
N GLN A 29 -1.07 -9.63 -32.76
CA GLN A 29 -2.43 -9.20 -33.14
C GLN A 29 -3.39 -10.40 -33.24
N ASP A 30 -3.06 -11.54 -32.64
CA ASP A 30 -3.88 -12.75 -32.64
C ASP A 30 -3.98 -13.32 -31.22
N PRO A 31 -5.09 -13.05 -30.49
CA PRO A 31 -5.29 -13.50 -29.11
C PRO A 31 -5.35 -15.02 -28.90
N LYS A 32 -5.28 -15.80 -30.00
CA LYS A 32 -5.18 -17.26 -29.98
C LYS A 32 -3.74 -17.75 -30.13
N ALA A 33 -2.78 -16.86 -30.41
CA ALA A 33 -1.39 -17.17 -30.72
C ALA A 33 -0.39 -16.60 -29.68
N ASN A 34 -0.82 -16.54 -28.41
CA ASN A 34 -0.04 -15.92 -27.31
C ASN A 34 1.17 -16.77 -26.86
N ARG A 35 1.21 -18.06 -27.25
CA ARG A 35 2.24 -19.01 -26.85
C ARG A 35 2.66 -19.89 -28.04
N VAL A 36 3.83 -19.60 -28.61
CA VAL A 36 4.41 -20.37 -29.73
C VAL A 36 5.70 -21.04 -29.27
N ASN A 37 5.68 -22.38 -29.18
CA ASN A 37 6.78 -23.21 -28.68
C ASN A 37 7.24 -22.91 -27.23
N VAL A 38 6.41 -22.22 -26.44
CA VAL A 38 6.63 -22.05 -25.00
C VAL A 38 6.39 -23.38 -24.31
N MET A 39 7.22 -23.72 -23.33
CA MET A 39 7.03 -24.92 -22.51
C MET A 39 5.69 -24.87 -21.76
N PRO A 40 5.04 -26.02 -21.52
CA PRO A 40 3.84 -26.06 -20.67
C PRO A 40 4.11 -25.51 -19.27
N ALA A 41 3.14 -24.80 -18.70
CA ALA A 41 3.24 -24.32 -17.32
C ALA A 41 3.39 -25.50 -16.34
N ARG A 42 4.32 -25.36 -15.41
CA ARG A 42 4.70 -26.37 -14.40
C ARG A 42 5.05 -25.67 -13.09
N ALA A 43 5.18 -26.41 -12.00
CA ALA A 43 5.58 -25.83 -10.72
C ALA A 43 6.96 -25.15 -10.84
N ALA A 44 7.10 -24.00 -10.19
CA ALA A 44 8.37 -23.29 -10.08
C ALA A 44 9.34 -24.09 -9.18
N PHE A 45 10.33 -24.71 -9.79
CA PHE A 45 11.45 -25.35 -9.09
C PHE A 45 12.70 -25.38 -9.96
N PHE A 46 13.86 -25.53 -9.32
CA PHE A 46 15.14 -25.79 -9.96
C PHE A 46 15.64 -27.20 -9.59
N ALA A 47 16.17 -27.93 -10.57
CA ALA A 47 16.70 -29.28 -10.39
C ALA A 47 18.22 -29.25 -10.35
N PHE A 48 18.81 -29.76 -9.27
CA PHE A 48 20.25 -29.78 -9.04
C PHE A 48 20.86 -31.13 -9.38
N GLU A 49 22.17 -31.16 -9.64
CA GLU A 49 22.89 -32.40 -9.96
C GLU A 49 23.14 -33.30 -8.75
N ASN A 50 22.97 -32.81 -7.51
CA ASN A 50 23.13 -33.60 -6.29
C ASN A 50 22.39 -33.00 -5.08
N ALA A 51 22.26 -33.80 -4.02
CA ALA A 51 21.53 -33.41 -2.81
C ALA A 51 22.20 -32.28 -2.00
N SER A 52 23.53 -32.14 -2.04
CA SER A 52 24.24 -31.07 -1.33
C SER A 52 23.83 -29.70 -1.88
N LEU A 53 23.88 -29.54 -3.21
CA LEU A 53 23.48 -28.32 -3.89
C LEU A 53 21.98 -28.05 -3.77
N ALA A 54 21.14 -29.09 -3.88
CA ALA A 54 19.70 -28.95 -3.67
C ALA A 54 19.37 -28.42 -2.27
N ASN A 55 20.10 -28.86 -1.24
CA ASN A 55 19.92 -28.37 0.13
C ASN A 55 20.39 -26.92 0.32
N GLN A 56 21.36 -26.45 -0.47
CA GLN A 56 21.77 -25.05 -0.48
C GLN A 56 20.74 -24.16 -1.19
N GLY A 57 20.08 -24.68 -2.23
CA GLY A 57 19.01 -23.98 -2.95
C GLY A 57 19.49 -22.81 -3.84
N ASN A 58 20.80 -22.59 -3.95
CA ASN A 58 21.36 -21.53 -4.78
C ASN A 58 21.61 -22.01 -6.22
N LYS A 59 20.78 -21.55 -7.17
CA LYS A 59 20.90 -21.89 -8.61
C LYS A 59 22.31 -21.59 -9.14
N ALA A 60 22.92 -20.47 -8.74
CA ALA A 60 24.22 -20.02 -9.23
C ALA A 60 25.39 -20.94 -8.85
N SER A 61 25.20 -21.84 -7.87
CA SER A 61 26.19 -22.84 -7.48
C SER A 61 26.09 -24.16 -8.27
N SER A 62 25.09 -24.30 -9.15
CA SER A 62 24.87 -25.52 -9.95
C SER A 62 25.59 -25.45 -11.29
N ASN A 63 26.20 -26.55 -11.71
CA ASN A 63 26.73 -26.69 -13.07
C ASN A 63 25.63 -26.76 -14.15
N ARG A 64 24.37 -26.81 -13.74
CA ARG A 64 23.18 -26.78 -14.61
C ARG A 64 22.65 -25.38 -14.85
N TYR A 65 23.20 -24.35 -14.21
CA TYR A 65 22.75 -22.97 -14.32
C TYR A 65 23.76 -22.12 -15.08
N LEU A 66 23.29 -21.27 -15.97
CA LEU A 66 24.08 -20.23 -16.61
C LEU A 66 23.27 -18.93 -16.66
N SER A 67 23.65 -17.93 -15.86
CA SER A 67 23.00 -16.63 -15.91
C SER A 67 23.19 -16.01 -17.30
N LEU A 68 22.12 -15.39 -17.81
CA LEU A 68 22.17 -14.53 -18.98
C LEU A 68 22.00 -13.05 -18.62
N GLU A 69 21.90 -12.73 -17.34
CA GLU A 69 21.79 -11.35 -16.85
C GLU A 69 23.07 -10.53 -17.12
N GLY A 70 22.98 -9.24 -16.85
CA GLY A 70 24.04 -8.26 -17.12
C GLY A 70 23.85 -7.57 -18.47
N LYS A 71 24.95 -7.17 -19.10
CA LYS A 71 24.89 -6.38 -20.34
C LYS A 71 24.56 -7.23 -21.57
N TRP A 72 23.68 -6.68 -22.41
CA TRP A 72 23.31 -7.18 -23.74
C TRP A 72 23.49 -6.07 -24.77
N LYS A 73 23.87 -6.44 -26.01
CA LYS A 73 23.78 -5.50 -27.12
C LYS A 73 22.33 -5.18 -27.40
N PHE A 74 22.01 -3.90 -27.48
CA PHE A 74 20.63 -3.45 -27.55
C PHE A 74 20.41 -2.34 -28.58
N HIS A 75 19.26 -2.40 -29.23
CA HIS A 75 18.77 -1.36 -30.13
C HIS A 75 17.31 -1.05 -29.82
N PHE A 76 17.05 0.19 -29.42
CA PHE A 76 15.72 0.74 -29.25
C PHE A 76 15.18 1.33 -30.56
N ALA A 77 13.99 0.92 -31.00
CA ALA A 77 13.24 1.55 -32.07
C ALA A 77 11.93 2.12 -31.53
N LYS A 78 11.68 3.41 -31.79
CA LYS A 78 10.43 4.07 -31.36
C LYS A 78 9.21 3.52 -32.10
N ASP A 79 9.36 3.24 -33.39
CA ASP A 79 8.36 2.60 -34.23
C ASP A 79 8.79 1.15 -34.50
N HIS A 80 7.88 0.19 -34.35
CA HIS A 80 8.17 -1.24 -34.54
C HIS A 80 8.74 -1.54 -35.94
N ASN A 81 8.24 -0.84 -36.95
CA ASN A 81 8.67 -1.02 -38.34
C ASN A 81 10.06 -0.46 -38.66
N LEU A 82 10.67 0.30 -37.75
CA LEU A 82 12.04 0.80 -37.87
C LEU A 82 13.07 -0.09 -37.16
N ARG A 83 12.63 -1.17 -36.49
CA ARG A 83 13.55 -2.11 -35.85
C ARG A 83 14.44 -2.81 -36.90
N PRO A 84 15.65 -3.23 -36.54
CA PRO A 84 16.52 -3.99 -37.44
C PRO A 84 15.95 -5.39 -37.67
N ALA A 85 15.20 -5.58 -38.77
CA ALA A 85 14.44 -6.82 -39.02
C ALA A 85 15.29 -8.10 -39.02
N ASP A 86 16.56 -8.00 -39.47
CA ASP A 86 17.48 -9.14 -39.61
C ASP A 86 18.46 -9.29 -38.44
N PHE A 87 18.24 -8.59 -37.33
CA PHE A 87 19.13 -8.58 -36.18
C PHE A 87 19.33 -9.94 -35.50
N TYR A 88 18.61 -11.00 -35.86
CA TYR A 88 18.81 -12.33 -35.28
C TYR A 88 19.89 -13.14 -36.02
N LYS A 89 20.33 -12.70 -37.22
CA LYS A 89 21.33 -13.40 -38.04
C LYS A 89 22.70 -13.43 -37.36
N THR A 90 23.44 -14.53 -37.49
CA THR A 90 24.73 -14.72 -36.80
C THR A 90 25.84 -13.78 -37.28
N ASN A 91 25.75 -13.27 -38.50
CA ASN A 91 26.72 -12.34 -39.10
C ASN A 91 26.28 -10.87 -39.06
N PHE A 92 25.22 -10.55 -38.33
CA PHE A 92 24.79 -9.15 -38.13
C PHE A 92 25.82 -8.40 -37.27
N ASP A 93 26.17 -7.18 -37.69
CA ASP A 93 27.10 -6.30 -36.97
C ASP A 93 26.34 -5.43 -35.96
N ASP A 94 26.47 -5.77 -34.68
CA ASP A 94 25.91 -5.02 -33.54
C ASP A 94 26.96 -4.19 -32.80
N SER A 95 28.15 -3.97 -33.38
CA SER A 95 29.25 -3.23 -32.73
C SER A 95 28.90 -1.79 -32.34
N LYS A 96 27.93 -1.19 -33.04
CA LYS A 96 27.42 0.17 -32.77
C LYS A 96 26.24 0.19 -31.80
N TRP A 97 25.75 -0.96 -31.36
CA TRP A 97 24.65 -1.05 -30.41
C TRP A 97 25.16 -0.79 -28.99
N GLU A 98 24.29 -0.23 -28.17
CA GLU A 98 24.62 0.08 -26.78
C GLU A 98 24.57 -1.18 -25.89
N ASP A 99 25.13 -1.07 -24.68
CA ASP A 99 25.12 -2.12 -23.68
C ASP A 99 24.01 -1.88 -22.64
N PHE A 100 22.90 -2.58 -22.80
CA PHE A 100 21.69 -2.45 -21.97
C PHE A 100 21.66 -3.52 -20.85
N PRO A 101 21.21 -3.18 -19.64
CA PRO A 101 21.08 -4.16 -18.56
C PRO A 101 19.88 -5.11 -18.77
N VAL A 102 20.08 -6.39 -18.48
CA VAL A 102 19.01 -7.39 -18.38
C VAL A 102 19.13 -8.08 -17.01
N PRO A 103 18.08 -8.07 -16.17
CA PRO A 103 16.82 -7.35 -16.35
C PRO A 103 17.00 -5.83 -16.43
N GLY A 104 16.06 -5.16 -17.10
CA GLY A 104 16.04 -3.72 -17.34
C GLY A 104 14.80 -3.31 -18.14
N LEU A 105 14.20 -2.19 -17.73
CA LEU A 105 13.06 -1.56 -18.39
C LEU A 105 13.51 -0.37 -19.24
N PHE A 106 12.92 -0.18 -20.42
CA PHE A 106 13.30 0.86 -21.38
C PHE A 106 13.23 2.26 -20.76
N GLU A 107 12.10 2.58 -20.15
CA GLU A 107 11.76 3.91 -19.65
C GLU A 107 12.53 4.28 -18.36
N ILE A 108 12.99 3.28 -17.63
CA ILE A 108 13.90 3.46 -16.49
C ILE A 108 15.33 3.73 -16.97
N ASN A 109 15.73 3.09 -18.08
CA ASN A 109 17.08 3.17 -18.63
C ASN A 109 17.22 4.20 -19.77
N GLY A 110 16.34 5.20 -19.82
CA GLY A 110 16.50 6.38 -20.70
C GLY A 110 15.87 6.26 -22.10
N HIS A 111 15.01 5.27 -22.35
CA HIS A 111 14.32 5.11 -23.63
C HIS A 111 12.80 5.17 -23.49
N GLY A 112 12.15 5.93 -24.37
CA GLY A 112 10.68 6.04 -24.37
C GLY A 112 10.13 6.89 -23.22
N ASP A 113 8.80 6.91 -23.11
CA ASP A 113 8.07 7.73 -22.14
C ASP A 113 7.49 6.86 -21.02
N ARG A 114 7.78 7.23 -19.75
CA ARG A 114 7.14 6.68 -18.55
C ARG A 114 5.68 7.12 -18.53
N ILE A 115 4.74 6.19 -18.59
CA ILE A 115 3.30 6.50 -18.63
C ILE A 115 2.64 5.84 -17.42
N TYR A 116 1.86 6.60 -16.66
CA TYR A 116 0.99 6.07 -15.61
C TYR A 116 -0.46 6.34 -16.01
N LYS A 117 -1.34 5.35 -15.86
CA LYS A 117 -2.77 5.47 -16.12
C LYS A 117 -3.53 4.46 -15.26
N ASN A 118 -4.59 4.92 -14.62
CA ASN A 118 -5.59 4.11 -13.93
C ASN A 118 -6.59 3.56 -14.97
N VAL A 119 -7.71 4.28 -15.20
CA VAL A 119 -8.77 3.81 -16.11
C VAL A 119 -8.49 4.23 -17.53
N GLY A 120 -8.46 3.24 -18.42
CA GLY A 120 -8.24 3.39 -19.85
C GLY A 120 -6.79 3.11 -20.23
N TYR A 121 -6.59 2.63 -21.45
CA TYR A 121 -5.26 2.21 -21.88
C TYR A 121 -4.27 3.36 -22.03
N ALA A 122 -2.99 3.09 -21.74
CA ALA A 122 -1.90 4.07 -21.88
C ALA A 122 -1.69 4.62 -23.30
N TRP A 123 -2.24 3.97 -24.32
CA TRP A 123 -2.28 4.48 -25.69
C TRP A 123 -3.45 5.41 -25.98
N ALA A 124 -4.26 5.83 -24.99
CA ALA A 124 -5.44 6.68 -25.18
C ALA A 124 -5.15 8.02 -25.90
N THR A 125 -3.90 8.51 -25.87
CA THR A 125 -3.45 9.70 -26.61
C THR A 125 -2.85 9.39 -27.98
N GLN A 126 -2.72 8.10 -28.34
CA GLN A 126 -2.11 7.61 -29.57
C GLN A 126 -3.15 7.06 -30.54
N PHE A 127 -4.01 6.14 -30.10
CA PHE A 127 -5.02 5.49 -30.93
C PHE A 127 -6.25 5.01 -30.12
N ARG A 128 -7.34 4.65 -30.83
CA ARG A 128 -8.58 4.15 -30.21
C ARG A 128 -8.54 2.64 -30.02
N ASN A 129 -9.19 2.17 -28.96
CA ASN A 129 -9.36 0.73 -28.70
C ASN A 129 -10.12 0.07 -29.85
N ASN A 130 -9.54 -0.98 -30.41
CA ASN A 130 -10.16 -1.83 -31.42
C ASN A 130 -9.55 -3.25 -31.35
N PRO A 131 -9.81 -3.99 -30.25
CA PRO A 131 -9.18 -5.29 -30.03
C PRO A 131 -9.49 -6.25 -31.20
N PRO A 132 -8.51 -7.08 -31.61
CA PRO A 132 -7.18 -7.26 -31.01
C PRO A 132 -6.11 -6.30 -31.52
N LEU A 133 -6.46 -5.27 -32.31
CA LEU A 133 -5.48 -4.45 -33.00
C LEU A 133 -4.75 -3.49 -32.05
N VAL A 134 -3.43 -3.40 -32.24
CA VAL A 134 -2.55 -2.36 -31.70
C VAL A 134 -1.79 -1.69 -32.85
N GLU A 135 -1.50 -0.39 -32.73
CA GLU A 135 -0.67 0.28 -33.73
C GLU A 135 0.81 -0.13 -33.61
N GLU A 136 1.49 -0.22 -34.76
CA GLU A 136 2.94 -0.48 -34.82
C GLU A 136 3.77 0.82 -34.76
N LYS A 137 3.13 1.95 -35.08
CA LYS A 137 3.69 3.28 -34.95
C LYS A 137 3.69 3.69 -33.48
N ASN A 138 4.78 4.30 -33.02
CA ASN A 138 5.06 4.64 -31.62
C ASN A 138 4.98 3.44 -30.66
N ASN A 139 5.09 2.22 -31.19
CA ASN A 139 5.11 0.99 -30.41
C ASN A 139 6.55 0.57 -30.20
N TYR A 140 7.11 1.00 -29.08
CA TYR A 140 8.53 0.85 -28.79
C TYR A 140 8.95 -0.61 -28.91
N THR A 141 10.06 -0.85 -29.60
CA THR A 141 10.58 -2.20 -29.82
C THR A 141 12.06 -2.24 -29.47
N GLY A 142 12.40 -3.11 -28.53
CA GLY A 142 13.78 -3.40 -28.14
C GLY A 142 14.28 -4.68 -28.79
N SER A 143 15.43 -4.61 -29.45
CA SER A 143 16.12 -5.77 -30.03
C SER A 143 17.38 -6.05 -29.22
N TYR A 144 17.50 -7.25 -28.67
CA TYR A 144 18.59 -7.67 -27.79
C TYR A 144 19.44 -8.75 -28.48
N ARG A 145 20.76 -8.66 -28.39
CA ARG A 145 21.70 -9.70 -28.85
C ARG A 145 22.76 -9.98 -27.80
N LYS A 146 23.08 -11.26 -27.61
CA LYS A 146 24.21 -11.69 -26.77
C LYS A 146 24.85 -12.94 -27.35
N THR A 147 26.17 -12.90 -27.45
CA THR A 147 26.99 -14.08 -27.70
C THR A 147 27.27 -14.75 -26.35
N VAL A 148 27.02 -16.04 -26.26
CA VAL A 148 27.22 -16.84 -25.05
C VAL A 148 27.93 -18.14 -25.40
N THR A 149 28.93 -18.51 -24.60
CA THR A 149 29.58 -19.81 -24.68
C THR A 149 28.79 -20.82 -23.85
N ILE A 150 28.25 -21.83 -24.50
CA ILE A 150 27.51 -22.89 -23.82
C ILE A 150 28.50 -23.92 -23.25
N PRO A 151 28.40 -24.33 -21.97
CA PRO A 151 29.28 -25.35 -21.39
C PRO A 151 29.33 -26.63 -22.24
N ALA A 152 30.51 -27.21 -22.42
CA ALA A 152 30.69 -28.41 -23.24
C ALA A 152 30.02 -29.64 -22.60
N GLU A 153 29.93 -29.65 -21.27
CA GLU A 153 29.33 -30.66 -20.42
C GLU A 153 27.81 -30.80 -20.64
N TRP A 154 27.17 -29.76 -21.21
CA TRP A 154 25.73 -29.78 -21.52
C TRP A 154 25.41 -30.57 -22.81
N LYS A 155 26.43 -31.13 -23.48
CA LYS A 155 26.22 -31.97 -24.67
C LYS A 155 25.39 -33.21 -24.35
N GLY A 156 24.21 -33.31 -24.96
CA GLY A 156 23.26 -34.43 -24.76
C GLY A 156 22.22 -34.18 -23.68
N GLU A 157 22.34 -33.08 -22.94
CA GLU A 157 21.33 -32.58 -22.02
C GLU A 157 20.23 -31.81 -22.78
N LYS A 158 19.09 -31.63 -22.12
CA LYS A 158 18.05 -30.67 -22.51
C LYS A 158 18.42 -29.30 -21.99
N ILE A 159 18.50 -28.31 -22.88
CA ILE A 159 18.89 -26.94 -22.53
C ILE A 159 17.70 -26.02 -22.74
N TYR A 160 17.30 -25.30 -21.70
CA TYR A 160 16.14 -24.42 -21.73
C TYR A 160 16.56 -22.97 -21.47
N LEU A 161 15.90 -22.03 -22.14
CA LEU A 161 15.91 -20.62 -21.78
C LEU A 161 14.78 -20.33 -20.80
N HIS A 162 15.05 -19.53 -19.78
CA HIS A 162 14.09 -18.96 -18.86
C HIS A 162 14.15 -17.43 -18.94
N VAL A 163 13.01 -16.79 -19.22
CA VAL A 163 12.83 -15.33 -19.11
C VAL A 163 11.68 -15.08 -18.14
N GLY A 164 11.97 -14.58 -16.94
CA GLY A 164 11.01 -14.52 -15.84
C GLY A 164 9.87 -13.50 -16.02
N SER A 165 10.08 -12.47 -16.84
CA SER A 165 9.09 -11.46 -17.21
C SER A 165 9.56 -10.69 -18.44
N ALA A 166 8.70 -10.56 -19.46
CA ALA A 166 8.92 -9.72 -20.63
C ALA A 166 7.64 -8.91 -20.91
N THR A 167 7.71 -7.58 -20.76
CA THR A 167 6.56 -6.69 -20.93
C THR A 167 6.61 -6.00 -22.31
N SER A 168 5.63 -6.18 -23.19
CA SER A 168 4.41 -7.02 -23.06
C SER A 168 4.52 -8.40 -23.73
N ASN A 169 5.54 -8.62 -24.57
CA ASN A 169 5.74 -9.86 -25.30
C ASN A 169 7.23 -10.18 -25.53
N LEU A 170 7.51 -11.38 -26.02
CA LEU A 170 8.86 -11.88 -26.26
C LEU A 170 8.93 -12.76 -27.51
N SER A 171 9.79 -12.40 -28.45
CA SER A 171 10.24 -13.31 -29.54
C SER A 171 11.69 -13.73 -29.32
N VAL A 172 12.01 -15.00 -29.59
CA VAL A 172 13.35 -15.57 -29.37
C VAL A 172 13.92 -16.21 -30.63
N TRP A 173 15.20 -15.94 -30.91
CA TRP A 173 16.00 -16.61 -31.92
C TRP A 173 17.33 -17.09 -31.34
N VAL A 174 17.81 -18.22 -31.85
CA VAL A 174 19.12 -18.78 -31.51
C VAL A 174 19.85 -19.18 -32.78
N ASN A 175 21.08 -18.70 -32.94
CA ASN A 175 21.91 -18.97 -34.12
C ASN A 175 21.19 -18.73 -35.45
N GLY A 176 20.46 -17.61 -35.55
CA GLY A 176 19.73 -17.23 -36.76
C GLY A 176 18.39 -17.93 -36.99
N LYS A 177 17.94 -18.80 -36.08
CA LYS A 177 16.69 -19.57 -36.22
C LYS A 177 15.66 -19.14 -35.20
N PHE A 178 14.41 -18.96 -35.64
CA PHE A 178 13.29 -18.66 -34.75
C PHE A 178 13.01 -19.83 -33.79
N VAL A 179 12.84 -19.51 -32.52
CA VAL A 179 12.55 -20.47 -31.45
C VAL A 179 11.08 -20.41 -31.08
N GLY A 180 10.56 -19.22 -30.75
CA GLY A 180 9.20 -19.07 -30.25
C GLY A 180 8.80 -17.64 -29.91
N TYR A 181 7.54 -17.50 -29.47
CA TYR A 181 6.86 -16.26 -29.09
C TYR A 181 6.07 -16.46 -27.79
N SER A 182 6.01 -15.46 -26.91
CA SER A 182 5.21 -15.48 -25.68
C SER A 182 4.62 -14.10 -25.38
N GLU A 183 3.40 -14.09 -24.86
CA GLU A 183 2.80 -12.99 -24.09
C GLU A 183 2.62 -13.38 -22.61
N ASP A 184 1.84 -12.60 -21.86
CA ASP A 184 1.65 -12.65 -20.40
C ASP A 184 2.90 -12.14 -19.65
N SER A 185 2.94 -10.82 -19.43
CA SER A 185 4.16 -10.13 -19.02
C SER A 185 4.66 -10.46 -17.61
N LYS A 186 3.85 -11.16 -16.81
CA LYS A 186 4.06 -11.35 -15.36
C LYS A 186 4.36 -12.81 -15.00
N VAL A 187 4.57 -13.68 -15.99
CA VAL A 187 4.97 -15.07 -15.78
C VAL A 187 6.14 -15.45 -16.69
N ALA A 188 6.86 -16.51 -16.31
CA ALA A 188 8.04 -16.92 -17.05
C ALA A 188 7.70 -17.56 -18.40
N ALA A 189 8.43 -17.15 -19.44
CA ALA A 189 8.47 -17.84 -20.72
C ALA A 189 9.69 -18.77 -20.78
N GLU A 190 9.45 -20.08 -20.93
CA GLU A 190 10.52 -21.08 -21.08
C GLU A 190 10.51 -21.71 -22.48
N PHE A 191 11.68 -21.94 -23.08
CA PHE A 191 11.83 -22.53 -24.42
C PHE A 191 12.90 -23.63 -24.44
N ASP A 192 12.63 -24.77 -25.09
CA ASP A 192 13.65 -25.82 -25.35
C ASP A 192 14.61 -25.36 -26.47
N LEU A 193 15.84 -24.99 -26.09
CA LEU A 193 16.89 -24.52 -26.98
C LEU A 193 17.79 -25.64 -27.52
N THR A 194 17.59 -26.89 -27.09
CA THR A 194 18.52 -28.01 -27.32
C THR A 194 18.93 -28.18 -28.78
N LYS A 195 17.98 -28.04 -29.72
CA LYS A 195 18.23 -28.24 -31.16
C LYS A 195 18.84 -27.02 -31.87
N TYR A 196 18.95 -25.88 -31.18
CA TYR A 196 19.44 -24.63 -31.74
C TYR A 196 20.86 -24.30 -31.27
N LEU A 197 21.25 -24.78 -30.09
CA LEU A 197 22.56 -24.52 -29.48
C LEU A 197 23.64 -25.51 -29.91
N LYS A 198 24.89 -25.07 -29.79
CA LYS A 198 26.10 -25.85 -30.00
C LYS A 198 26.95 -25.83 -28.71
N PRO A 199 26.83 -26.84 -27.83
CA PRO A 199 27.64 -26.94 -26.61
C PRO A 199 29.14 -26.92 -26.90
N GLY A 200 29.90 -26.23 -26.05
CA GLY A 200 31.34 -26.01 -26.19
C GLY A 200 31.73 -24.94 -27.23
N GLN A 201 30.76 -24.23 -27.80
CA GLN A 201 30.97 -23.17 -28.80
C GLN A 201 30.23 -21.89 -28.38
N GLU A 202 30.62 -20.79 -29.03
CA GLU A 202 29.84 -19.56 -28.99
C GLU A 202 28.52 -19.73 -29.75
N ASN A 203 27.46 -19.18 -29.16
CA ASN A 203 26.11 -19.17 -29.70
C ASN A 203 25.56 -17.76 -29.61
N VAL A 204 24.79 -17.34 -30.61
CA VAL A 204 24.11 -16.04 -30.59
C VAL A 204 22.67 -16.27 -30.16
N ILE A 205 22.27 -15.62 -29.06
CA ILE A 205 20.88 -15.53 -28.61
C ILE A 205 20.40 -14.12 -28.93
N ALA A 206 19.24 -14.02 -29.58
CA ALA A 206 18.59 -12.76 -29.89
C ALA A 206 17.15 -12.77 -29.36
N MET A 207 16.72 -11.65 -28.77
CA MET A 207 15.37 -11.47 -28.25
C MET A 207 14.77 -10.17 -28.77
N GLN A 208 13.46 -10.12 -28.93
CA GLN A 208 12.73 -8.90 -29.27
C GLN A 208 11.52 -8.74 -28.35
N VAL A 209 11.35 -7.53 -27.82
CA VAL A 209 10.23 -7.13 -26.97
C VAL A 209 9.58 -5.90 -27.59
N MET A 210 8.25 -5.92 -27.69
CA MET A 210 7.43 -4.82 -28.21
C MET A 210 6.50 -4.32 -27.10
N ARG A 211 6.27 -3.01 -27.07
CA ARG A 211 5.51 -2.33 -25.99
C ARG A 211 4.06 -2.79 -25.94
N TRP A 212 3.36 -2.77 -27.08
CA TRP A 212 1.96 -3.20 -27.17
C TRP A 212 1.82 -4.41 -28.08
N CYS A 213 1.04 -5.38 -27.61
CA CYS A 213 0.46 -6.51 -28.35
C CYS A 213 -1.01 -6.66 -27.97
N ASP A 214 -1.72 -7.59 -28.58
CA ASP A 214 -3.13 -7.84 -28.24
C ASP A 214 -3.32 -8.29 -26.78
N GLY A 215 -2.35 -8.98 -26.18
CA GLY A 215 -2.34 -9.28 -24.75
C GLY A 215 -2.28 -8.04 -23.84
N SER A 216 -1.83 -6.88 -24.33
CA SER A 216 -1.83 -5.63 -23.56
C SER A 216 -3.24 -5.14 -23.25
N TYR A 217 -4.26 -5.61 -23.97
CA TYR A 217 -5.66 -5.34 -23.62
C TYR A 217 -6.09 -6.01 -22.31
N LEU A 218 -5.37 -7.04 -21.85
CA LEU A 218 -5.59 -7.72 -20.57
C LEU A 218 -4.60 -7.27 -19.47
N GLU A 219 -3.81 -6.23 -19.72
CA GLU A 219 -2.80 -5.69 -18.80
C GLU A 219 -3.04 -4.19 -18.56
N ASP A 220 -4.29 -3.87 -18.22
CA ASP A 220 -4.77 -2.50 -17.96
C ASP A 220 -4.81 -2.12 -16.48
N GLN A 221 -3.90 -2.67 -15.67
CA GLN A 221 -3.82 -2.35 -14.24
C GLN A 221 -3.58 -0.85 -13.98
N ASP A 222 -4.05 -0.39 -12.81
CA ASP A 222 -3.75 0.92 -12.25
C ASP A 222 -2.30 1.03 -11.76
N PHE A 223 -1.38 1.14 -12.72
CA PHE A 223 0.06 1.25 -12.47
C PHE A 223 0.80 1.92 -13.63
N TRP A 224 2.11 2.09 -13.50
CA TRP A 224 2.98 2.52 -14.59
C TRP A 224 2.85 1.60 -15.83
N ARG A 225 3.34 2.00 -17.01
CA ARG A 225 3.33 1.18 -18.23
C ARG A 225 4.70 1.18 -18.85
N PHE A 226 5.54 0.29 -18.33
CA PHE A 226 6.92 0.07 -18.76
C PHE A 226 7.05 -1.06 -19.77
N THR A 227 8.19 -1.09 -20.45
CA THR A 227 8.53 -2.08 -21.48
C THR A 227 9.89 -2.70 -21.19
N GLY A 228 10.06 -3.99 -21.48
CA GLY A 228 11.37 -4.66 -21.35
C GLY A 228 11.32 -5.93 -20.51
N ILE A 229 12.45 -6.33 -19.94
CA ILE A 229 12.60 -7.59 -19.20
C ILE A 229 12.78 -7.28 -17.71
N ALA A 230 11.84 -7.65 -16.86
CA ALA A 230 11.82 -7.18 -15.46
C ALA A 230 12.39 -8.19 -14.44
N ARG A 231 12.51 -9.47 -14.80
CA ARG A 231 12.90 -10.56 -13.87
C ARG A 231 14.04 -11.42 -14.43
N GLU A 232 14.43 -12.45 -13.68
CA GLU A 232 15.60 -13.28 -13.94
C GLU A 232 15.64 -13.85 -15.38
N VAL A 233 16.84 -13.86 -15.98
CA VAL A 233 17.09 -14.49 -17.29
C VAL A 233 18.27 -15.43 -17.22
N TYR A 234 18.06 -16.70 -17.56
CA TYR A 234 19.12 -17.71 -17.51
C TYR A 234 18.88 -18.87 -18.46
N LEU A 235 19.94 -19.63 -18.73
CA LEU A 235 19.85 -20.97 -19.30
C LEU A 235 19.97 -22.00 -18.19
N TYR A 236 19.28 -23.12 -18.37
CA TYR A 236 19.49 -24.29 -17.52
C TYR A 236 19.50 -25.61 -18.29
N ALA A 237 20.31 -26.56 -17.82
CA ALA A 237 20.46 -27.87 -18.44
C ALA A 237 19.93 -29.01 -17.57
N ARG A 238 19.20 -29.94 -18.19
CA ARG A 238 18.58 -31.09 -17.52
C ARG A 238 18.88 -32.40 -18.24
N PRO A 239 18.94 -33.52 -17.52
CA PRO A 239 19.13 -34.81 -18.14
C PRO A 239 17.95 -35.14 -19.05
N THR A 240 18.17 -35.98 -20.06
CA THR A 240 17.11 -36.41 -20.97
C THR A 240 15.95 -37.11 -20.25
N THR A 241 16.24 -37.82 -19.15
CA THR A 241 15.26 -38.38 -18.23
C THR A 241 15.20 -37.51 -16.97
N HIS A 242 14.06 -36.89 -16.70
CA HIS A 242 13.91 -35.88 -15.65
C HIS A 242 12.45 -35.70 -15.22
N LEU A 243 12.19 -35.07 -14.08
CA LEU A 243 10.86 -34.67 -13.60
C LEU A 243 10.35 -33.41 -14.33
N SER A 244 9.36 -33.53 -15.21
CA SER A 244 8.80 -32.38 -15.93
C SER A 244 7.83 -31.55 -15.07
N ASP A 245 7.14 -32.15 -14.10
CA ASP A 245 6.30 -31.41 -13.14
C ASP A 245 6.20 -32.15 -11.79
N LEU A 246 5.90 -31.39 -10.73
CA LEU A 246 5.67 -31.84 -9.36
C LEU A 246 4.51 -31.06 -8.76
N PHE A 247 3.49 -31.78 -8.29
CA PHE A 247 2.38 -31.22 -7.53
C PHE A 247 2.31 -31.91 -6.17
N VAL A 248 2.50 -31.13 -5.10
CA VAL A 248 2.25 -31.56 -3.73
C VAL A 248 0.97 -30.94 -3.20
N THR A 249 0.12 -31.75 -2.58
CA THR A 249 -1.12 -31.30 -1.94
C THR A 249 -1.09 -31.74 -0.47
N PRO A 250 -0.51 -30.91 0.42
CA PRO A 250 -0.58 -31.16 1.84
C PRO A 250 -1.97 -30.77 2.39
N THR A 251 -2.60 -31.67 3.12
CA THR A 251 -3.90 -31.44 3.76
C THR A 251 -3.86 -31.89 5.23
N LEU A 252 -4.94 -31.64 5.96
CA LEU A 252 -5.14 -32.12 7.32
C LEU A 252 -6.47 -32.87 7.40
N GLU A 253 -6.41 -34.08 7.96
CA GLU A 253 -7.53 -35.01 8.15
C GLU A 253 -7.78 -35.25 9.64
N ASP A 254 -8.76 -36.09 9.98
CA ASP A 254 -9.09 -36.50 11.35
C ASP A 254 -9.26 -35.33 12.32
N ASN A 255 -10.11 -34.36 11.96
CA ASN A 255 -10.27 -33.12 12.74
C ASN A 255 -8.93 -32.37 12.93
N TYR A 256 -8.19 -32.30 11.83
CA TYR A 256 -6.92 -31.60 11.70
C TYR A 256 -5.75 -32.20 12.50
N SER A 257 -5.78 -33.47 12.92
CA SER A 257 -4.67 -34.11 13.66
C SER A 257 -3.73 -34.95 12.78
N THR A 258 -4.16 -35.38 11.61
CA THR A 258 -3.36 -36.20 10.69
C THR A 258 -3.02 -35.37 9.45
N GLY A 259 -1.76 -35.37 9.03
CA GLY A 259 -1.33 -34.72 7.79
C GLY A 259 -1.24 -35.73 6.64
N SER A 260 -1.98 -35.49 5.56
CA SER A 260 -1.85 -36.26 4.33
C SER A 260 -1.15 -35.42 3.27
N LEU A 261 0.01 -35.88 2.79
CA LEU A 261 0.77 -35.27 1.71
C LEU A 261 0.63 -36.12 0.45
N HIS A 262 -0.26 -35.69 -0.45
CA HIS A 262 -0.40 -36.30 -1.77
C HIS A 262 0.66 -35.73 -2.72
N ILE A 263 1.39 -36.62 -3.40
CA ILE A 263 2.48 -36.28 -4.31
C ILE A 263 2.15 -36.83 -5.69
N ARG A 264 1.95 -35.94 -6.65
CA ARG A 264 1.82 -36.27 -8.08
C ARG A 264 3.02 -35.71 -8.83
N ALA A 265 3.65 -36.54 -9.65
CA ALA A 265 4.82 -36.12 -10.40
C ALA A 265 4.83 -36.75 -11.80
N ARG A 266 5.45 -36.06 -12.75
CA ARG A 266 5.57 -36.53 -14.13
C ARG A 266 7.04 -36.64 -14.53
N LEU A 267 7.42 -37.80 -15.05
CA LEU A 267 8.76 -38.16 -15.45
C LEU A 267 8.83 -38.26 -16.98
N GLU A 268 9.75 -37.53 -17.59
CA GLU A 268 10.09 -37.70 -19.01
C GLU A 268 11.02 -38.88 -19.18
N LYS A 269 10.72 -39.77 -20.13
CA LYS A 269 11.51 -40.98 -20.46
C LYS A 269 11.84 -41.84 -19.21
N PRO A 270 10.81 -42.40 -18.54
CA PRO A 270 10.94 -43.00 -17.21
C PRO A 270 11.71 -44.33 -17.11
N ALA A 271 12.04 -44.97 -18.25
CA ALA A 271 12.52 -46.35 -18.27
C ALA A 271 13.79 -46.57 -17.40
N GLY A 272 13.70 -47.50 -16.45
CA GLY A 272 14.82 -47.90 -15.59
C GLY A 272 15.24 -46.87 -14.53
N THR A 273 14.37 -45.88 -14.24
CA THR A 273 14.63 -44.80 -13.28
C THR A 273 13.82 -44.98 -12.00
N ASN A 274 14.49 -44.85 -10.87
CA ASN A 274 13.88 -44.80 -9.54
C ASN A 274 13.82 -43.35 -9.06
N VAL A 275 12.74 -43.01 -8.35
CA VAL A 275 12.62 -41.74 -7.62
C VAL A 275 12.53 -42.04 -6.14
N THR A 276 13.52 -41.56 -5.38
CA THR A 276 13.53 -41.64 -3.92
C THR A 276 12.98 -40.33 -3.36
N TRP A 277 11.83 -40.41 -2.70
CA TRP A 277 11.16 -39.31 -2.01
C TRP A 277 11.58 -39.31 -0.55
N THR A 278 12.05 -38.18 -0.03
CA THR A 278 12.41 -38.01 1.39
C THR A 278 11.76 -36.76 1.93
N LEU A 279 10.92 -36.90 2.96
CA LEU A 279 10.31 -35.78 3.67
C LEU A 279 11.08 -35.54 4.98
N LYS A 280 11.59 -34.31 5.15
CA LYS A 280 12.21 -33.84 6.38
C LYS A 280 11.31 -32.83 7.09
N ASN A 281 11.23 -32.93 8.41
CA ASN A 281 10.51 -31.98 9.24
C ASN A 281 11.26 -30.64 9.36
N PRO A 282 10.65 -29.60 9.97
CA PRO A 282 11.29 -28.30 10.13
C PRO A 282 12.64 -28.32 10.87
N GLN A 283 12.87 -29.34 11.72
CA GLN A 283 14.14 -29.55 12.42
C GLN A 283 15.19 -30.31 11.58
N GLY A 284 14.89 -30.63 10.32
CA GLY A 284 15.78 -31.34 9.39
C GLY A 284 15.81 -32.86 9.56
N LYS A 285 14.98 -33.44 10.44
CA LYS A 285 14.89 -34.89 10.65
C LYS A 285 14.01 -35.53 9.57
N THR A 286 14.50 -36.59 8.94
CA THR A 286 13.70 -37.42 8.04
C THR A 286 12.53 -38.06 8.78
N VAL A 287 11.30 -37.80 8.32
CA VAL A 287 10.07 -38.40 8.85
C VAL A 287 9.51 -39.49 7.96
N LYS A 288 9.79 -39.43 6.65
CA LYS A 288 9.35 -40.45 5.69
C LYS A 288 10.35 -40.55 4.54
N THR A 289 10.59 -41.78 4.08
CA THR A 289 11.31 -42.06 2.85
C THR A 289 10.60 -43.16 2.08
N GLN A 290 10.47 -43.01 0.77
CA GLN A 290 9.90 -44.03 -0.10
C GLN A 290 10.51 -43.96 -1.49
N GLN A 291 10.87 -45.13 -2.04
CA GLN A 291 11.29 -45.23 -3.43
C GLN A 291 10.12 -45.66 -4.30
N THR A 292 10.02 -45.06 -5.49
CA THR A 292 8.96 -45.35 -6.47
C THR A 292 9.55 -45.41 -7.87
N GLN A 293 8.77 -45.96 -8.80
CA GLN A 293 9.01 -45.86 -10.23
C GLN A 293 7.78 -45.23 -10.87
N ALA A 294 7.99 -44.48 -11.94
CA ALA A 294 6.88 -43.97 -12.74
C ALA A 294 6.20 -45.12 -13.49
N ASP A 295 4.90 -44.97 -13.73
CA ASP A 295 4.14 -45.89 -14.56
C ASP A 295 4.55 -45.80 -16.05
N LYS A 296 3.88 -46.57 -16.92
CA LYS A 296 4.17 -46.57 -18.37
C LYS A 296 3.92 -45.21 -19.04
N SER A 297 3.09 -44.35 -18.45
CA SER A 297 2.80 -43.00 -18.94
C SER A 297 3.74 -41.94 -18.36
N GLY A 298 4.65 -42.33 -17.46
CA GLY A 298 5.56 -41.43 -16.77
C GLY A 298 4.97 -40.78 -15.52
N GLN A 299 3.82 -41.25 -15.02
CA GLN A 299 3.20 -40.69 -13.82
C GLN A 299 3.66 -41.40 -12.54
N ILE A 300 3.80 -40.61 -11.48
CA ILE A 300 4.00 -41.08 -10.10
C ILE A 300 2.88 -40.49 -9.26
N ASP A 301 2.24 -41.34 -8.46
CA ASP A 301 1.20 -40.97 -7.51
C ASP A 301 1.47 -41.72 -6.19
N LEU A 302 1.66 -41.00 -5.10
CA LEU A 302 1.84 -41.56 -3.76
C LEU A 302 1.37 -40.61 -2.66
N THR A 303 1.08 -41.16 -1.48
CA THR A 303 0.65 -40.38 -0.31
C THR A 303 1.52 -40.69 0.90
N PHE A 304 1.94 -39.65 1.61
CA PHE A 304 2.58 -39.75 2.92
C PHE A 304 1.61 -39.32 4.02
N GLU A 305 1.29 -40.25 4.91
CA GLU A 305 0.57 -39.96 6.17
C GLU A 305 1.56 -39.63 7.28
N ILE A 306 1.32 -38.50 7.95
CA ILE A 306 2.14 -37.97 9.04
C ILE A 306 1.22 -37.70 10.23
N CYS A 307 1.40 -38.45 11.33
CA CYS A 307 0.67 -38.18 12.57
C CYS A 307 1.16 -36.88 13.21
N ASP A 308 0.23 -36.01 13.61
CA ASP A 308 0.49 -34.74 14.29
C ASP A 308 1.59 -33.89 13.59
N PRO A 309 1.37 -33.50 12.33
CA PRO A 309 2.36 -32.72 11.59
C PRO A 309 2.51 -31.32 12.21
N ALA A 310 3.70 -30.73 12.11
CA ALA A 310 3.87 -29.31 12.38
C ALA A 310 3.11 -28.50 11.32
N LYS A 311 1.99 -27.89 11.70
CA LYS A 311 1.08 -27.18 10.79
C LYS A 311 1.67 -25.84 10.36
N TRP A 312 1.42 -25.46 9.11
CA TRP A 312 1.77 -24.15 8.58
C TRP A 312 0.62 -23.16 8.81
N SER A 313 0.96 -21.94 9.24
CA SER A 313 0.08 -20.77 9.30
C SER A 313 0.93 -19.49 9.17
N ALA A 314 0.31 -18.32 9.01
CA ALA A 314 1.03 -17.04 9.03
C ALA A 314 1.67 -16.71 10.39
N GLU A 315 1.19 -17.32 11.48
CA GLU A 315 1.77 -17.17 12.82
C GLU A 315 2.92 -18.16 13.08
N THR A 316 2.78 -19.38 12.55
CA THR A 316 3.73 -20.50 12.72
C THR A 316 4.07 -21.12 11.36
N PRO A 317 4.99 -20.51 10.58
CA PRO A 317 5.29 -20.93 9.20
C PRO A 317 6.18 -22.19 9.15
N ASN A 318 5.69 -23.30 9.72
CA ASN A 318 6.42 -24.57 9.73
C ASN A 318 6.53 -25.15 8.31
N LEU A 319 7.76 -25.29 7.82
CA LEU A 319 8.04 -25.85 6.50
C LEU A 319 8.81 -27.17 6.61
N TYR A 320 8.24 -28.21 6.02
CA TYR A 320 8.93 -29.44 5.69
C TYR A 320 9.69 -29.26 4.37
N THR A 321 10.65 -30.16 4.11
CA THR A 321 11.33 -30.26 2.81
C THR A 321 11.07 -31.64 2.23
N LEU A 322 10.40 -31.70 1.09
CA LEU A 322 10.29 -32.88 0.25
C LEU A 322 11.44 -32.87 -0.76
N THR A 323 12.33 -33.86 -0.68
CA THR A 323 13.40 -34.09 -1.65
C THR A 323 13.00 -35.22 -2.58
N ALA A 324 13.04 -34.98 -3.89
CA ALA A 324 12.91 -35.99 -4.94
C ALA A 324 14.27 -36.24 -5.58
N SER A 325 14.86 -37.42 -5.36
CA SER A 325 16.14 -37.82 -5.94
C SER A 325 15.92 -38.84 -7.06
N LEU A 326 16.26 -38.47 -8.29
CA LEU A 326 16.15 -39.35 -9.47
C LEU A 326 17.44 -40.13 -9.66
N GLU A 327 17.33 -41.45 -9.74
CA GLU A 327 18.46 -42.35 -9.94
C GLU A 327 18.22 -43.31 -11.09
N GLN A 328 19.22 -43.47 -11.95
CA GLN A 328 19.21 -44.44 -13.05
C GLN A 328 20.54 -45.16 -13.11
N LYS A 329 20.52 -46.50 -13.10
CA LYS A 329 21.74 -47.35 -13.11
C LYS A 329 22.76 -46.98 -12.01
N GLY A 330 22.26 -46.65 -10.81
CA GLY A 330 23.10 -46.29 -9.66
C GLY A 330 23.75 -44.90 -9.72
N LYS A 331 23.34 -44.04 -10.67
CA LYS A 331 23.77 -42.64 -10.77
C LYS A 331 22.59 -41.71 -10.50
N THR A 332 22.81 -40.69 -9.67
CA THR A 332 21.88 -39.58 -9.51
C THR A 332 21.85 -38.75 -10.79
N LEU A 333 20.65 -38.54 -11.34
CA LEU A 333 20.43 -37.70 -12.52
C LEU A 333 20.13 -36.27 -12.11
N GLU A 334 19.21 -36.10 -11.15
CA GLU A 334 18.83 -34.81 -10.59
C GLU A 334 18.19 -34.95 -9.21
N VAL A 335 18.19 -33.85 -8.46
CA VAL A 335 17.57 -33.72 -7.15
C VAL A 335 16.77 -32.42 -7.10
N ILE A 336 15.50 -32.50 -6.69
CA ILE A 336 14.60 -31.36 -6.52
C ILE A 336 14.20 -31.27 -5.05
N ASN A 337 14.24 -30.06 -4.48
CA ASN A 337 13.72 -29.76 -3.16
C ASN A 337 12.46 -28.90 -3.28
N GLN A 338 11.37 -29.34 -2.66
CA GLN A 338 10.10 -28.63 -2.58
C GLN A 338 9.77 -28.37 -1.11
N ARG A 339 9.48 -27.11 -0.76
CA ARG A 339 8.95 -26.76 0.55
C ARG A 339 7.49 -27.20 0.66
N VAL A 340 7.11 -27.70 1.83
CA VAL A 340 5.77 -28.24 2.10
C VAL A 340 5.27 -27.69 3.44
N GLY A 341 4.10 -27.07 3.46
CA GLY A 341 3.42 -26.66 4.69
C GLY A 341 2.10 -27.42 4.85
N PHE A 342 1.94 -28.18 5.94
CA PHE A 342 0.70 -28.88 6.23
C PHE A 342 -0.38 -27.89 6.69
N ARG A 343 -1.39 -27.65 5.86
CA ARG A 343 -2.50 -26.76 6.17
C ARG A 343 -3.75 -27.09 5.35
N THR A 344 -4.93 -26.67 5.81
CA THR A 344 -6.14 -26.58 4.98
C THR A 344 -6.55 -25.13 4.74
N SER A 345 -7.15 -24.83 3.59
CA SER A 345 -7.84 -23.58 3.28
C SER A 345 -9.21 -23.93 2.72
N GLU A 346 -10.27 -23.65 3.47
CA GLU A 346 -11.61 -24.13 3.14
C GLU A 346 -12.69 -23.11 3.53
N ILE A 347 -13.83 -23.13 2.87
CA ILE A 347 -14.99 -22.35 3.28
C ILE A 347 -16.00 -23.27 3.93
N LYS A 348 -16.34 -22.97 5.18
CA LYS A 348 -17.33 -23.73 5.96
C LYS A 348 -18.19 -22.77 6.75
N ASN A 349 -19.50 -22.98 6.73
CA ASN A 349 -20.49 -22.14 7.41
C ASN A 349 -20.39 -20.63 7.03
N GLY A 350 -19.99 -20.33 5.79
CA GLY A 350 -19.81 -18.95 5.32
C GLY A 350 -18.58 -18.25 5.86
N GLN A 351 -17.57 -19.00 6.33
CA GLN A 351 -16.28 -18.46 6.78
C GLN A 351 -15.12 -19.18 6.09
N LEU A 352 -14.10 -18.42 5.73
CA LEU A 352 -12.79 -18.93 5.33
C LEU A 352 -12.06 -19.45 6.59
N LEU A 353 -11.70 -20.73 6.56
CA LEU A 353 -10.99 -21.40 7.65
C LEU A 353 -9.59 -21.80 7.22
N ILE A 354 -8.62 -21.55 8.09
CA ILE A 354 -7.27 -22.11 8.01
C ILE A 354 -7.10 -23.10 9.15
N ASN A 355 -6.83 -24.37 8.84
CA ASN A 355 -6.68 -25.43 9.84
C ASN A 355 -7.87 -25.50 10.82
N GLY A 356 -9.08 -25.25 10.31
CA GLY A 356 -10.33 -25.22 11.08
C GLY A 356 -10.61 -23.92 11.85
N GLN A 357 -9.76 -22.90 11.75
CA GLN A 357 -9.92 -21.62 12.46
C GLN A 357 -10.36 -20.48 11.53
N PRO A 358 -11.34 -19.65 11.91
CA PRO A 358 -11.87 -18.55 11.10
C PRO A 358 -10.96 -17.32 11.18
N VAL A 359 -9.81 -17.38 10.49
CA VAL A 359 -8.80 -16.33 10.56
C VAL A 359 -9.35 -14.97 10.08
N LEU A 360 -8.87 -13.89 10.70
CA LEU A 360 -9.10 -12.52 10.22
C LEU A 360 -7.99 -12.15 9.23
N ILE A 361 -8.38 -11.70 8.04
CA ILE A 361 -7.48 -11.21 7.00
C ILE A 361 -7.11 -9.76 7.31
N LYS A 362 -5.85 -9.58 7.74
CA LYS A 362 -5.18 -8.31 8.02
C LYS A 362 -4.28 -7.99 6.84
N GLY A 363 -4.91 -7.70 5.71
CA GLY A 363 -4.26 -7.71 4.40
C GLY A 363 -3.86 -6.33 3.88
N VAL A 364 -2.96 -6.35 2.88
CA VAL A 364 -2.62 -5.22 2.00
C VAL A 364 -2.51 -5.70 0.54
N ASN A 365 -2.89 -4.87 -0.41
CA ASN A 365 -2.56 -5.05 -1.83
C ASN A 365 -1.12 -4.58 -2.06
N ARG A 366 -0.32 -5.32 -2.82
CA ARG A 366 1.07 -4.97 -3.11
C ARG A 366 1.37 -5.05 -4.61
N HIS A 367 1.72 -3.92 -5.20
CA HIS A 367 2.40 -3.89 -6.50
C HIS A 367 3.90 -4.16 -6.35
N GLU A 368 4.49 -4.92 -7.28
CA GLU A 368 5.95 -5.04 -7.43
C GLU A 368 6.54 -3.77 -8.04
N ILE A 369 6.88 -2.79 -7.20
CA ILE A 369 7.50 -1.55 -7.67
C ILE A 369 8.65 -1.06 -6.80
N ASP A 370 9.71 -0.59 -7.43
CA ASP A 370 10.84 0.11 -6.84
C ASP A 370 10.94 1.52 -7.46
N PRO A 371 11.16 2.59 -6.66
CA PRO A 371 11.20 3.95 -7.18
C PRO A 371 12.32 4.20 -8.20
N ASP A 372 13.41 3.43 -8.16
CA ASP A 372 14.55 3.54 -9.06
C ASP A 372 14.53 2.44 -10.15
N GLY A 373 13.95 1.26 -9.85
CA GLY A 373 13.94 0.08 -10.72
C GLY A 373 12.64 -0.18 -11.50
N GLY A 374 11.55 0.55 -11.20
CA GLY A 374 10.22 0.19 -11.71
C GLY A 374 9.84 -1.21 -11.23
N TYR A 375 9.45 -2.12 -12.13
CA TYR A 375 9.13 -3.51 -11.75
C TYR A 375 10.34 -4.41 -11.50
N VAL A 376 11.57 -3.88 -11.61
CA VAL A 376 12.79 -4.62 -11.26
C VAL A 376 13.02 -4.50 -9.75
N VAL A 377 12.34 -5.35 -8.98
CA VAL A 377 12.42 -5.37 -7.51
C VAL A 377 13.46 -6.40 -7.04
N SER A 378 14.38 -6.00 -6.16
CA SER A 378 15.40 -6.90 -5.62
C SER A 378 14.85 -7.81 -4.51
N LEU A 379 15.56 -8.90 -4.23
CA LEU A 379 15.21 -9.82 -3.13
C LEU A 379 15.29 -9.12 -1.77
N GLU A 380 16.27 -8.24 -1.57
CA GLU A 380 16.41 -7.44 -0.35
C GLU A 380 15.21 -6.54 -0.14
N ARG A 381 14.70 -5.93 -1.22
CA ARG A 381 13.52 -5.08 -1.16
C ARG A 381 12.24 -5.89 -0.85
N MET A 382 12.11 -7.10 -1.40
CA MET A 382 11.04 -8.03 -1.03
C MET A 382 11.08 -8.39 0.47
N ILE A 383 12.27 -8.66 1.01
CA ILE A 383 12.44 -8.97 2.45
C ILE A 383 12.12 -7.75 3.32
N GLU A 384 12.52 -6.55 2.89
CA GLU A 384 12.18 -5.29 3.54
C GLU A 384 10.67 -5.06 3.59
N ASP A 385 9.97 -5.25 2.46
CA ASP A 385 8.51 -5.16 2.38
C ASP A 385 7.85 -6.12 3.40
N ILE A 386 8.25 -7.40 3.42
CA ILE A 386 7.72 -8.40 4.36
C ILE A 386 8.02 -8.00 5.80
N LYS A 387 9.22 -7.52 6.10
CA LYS A 387 9.58 -7.08 7.45
C LYS A 387 8.65 -5.96 7.93
N ILE A 388 8.42 -4.94 7.10
CA ILE A 388 7.51 -3.84 7.42
C ILE A 388 6.08 -4.36 7.64
N MET A 389 5.63 -5.31 6.82
CA MET A 389 4.33 -5.97 7.03
C MET A 389 4.24 -6.63 8.41
N LYS A 390 5.26 -7.41 8.81
CA LYS A 390 5.29 -8.06 10.13
C LYS A 390 5.35 -7.04 11.27
N GLU A 391 6.07 -5.93 11.09
CA GLU A 391 6.13 -4.81 12.06
C GLU A 391 4.76 -4.13 12.24
N HIS A 392 3.92 -4.12 11.21
CA HIS A 392 2.59 -3.49 11.22
C HIS A 392 1.45 -4.49 11.41
N ASN A 393 1.75 -5.69 11.94
CA ASN A 393 0.77 -6.74 12.24
C ASN A 393 -0.02 -7.24 11.00
N ILE A 394 0.48 -7.01 9.78
CA ILE A 394 -0.10 -7.52 8.53
C ILE A 394 0.16 -9.03 8.45
N ASN A 395 -0.87 -9.79 8.09
CA ASN A 395 -0.79 -11.25 7.97
C ASN A 395 -1.09 -11.78 6.56
N ALA A 396 -1.51 -10.92 5.63
CA ALA A 396 -1.90 -11.33 4.29
C ALA A 396 -1.51 -10.30 3.23
N VAL A 397 -1.26 -10.77 2.01
CA VAL A 397 -0.97 -9.94 0.84
C VAL A 397 -1.78 -10.45 -0.36
N ARG A 398 -2.34 -9.52 -1.14
CA ARG A 398 -2.88 -9.80 -2.47
C ARG A 398 -1.87 -9.32 -3.51
N THR A 399 -1.50 -10.19 -4.45
CA THR A 399 -0.58 -9.86 -5.54
C THR A 399 -1.34 -9.08 -6.62
N CYS A 400 -1.57 -7.78 -6.38
CA CYS A 400 -2.37 -6.92 -7.24
C CYS A 400 -1.56 -6.49 -8.48
N HIS A 401 -2.00 -6.72 -9.73
CA HIS A 401 -3.09 -7.59 -10.17
C HIS A 401 -2.55 -8.63 -11.15
N TYR A 402 -1.56 -9.38 -10.68
CA TYR A 402 -0.80 -10.34 -11.46
C TYR A 402 0.05 -11.24 -10.55
N PRO A 403 0.59 -12.35 -11.08
CA PRO A 403 1.53 -13.14 -10.31
C PRO A 403 2.86 -12.40 -10.12
N ASP A 404 3.27 -12.26 -8.86
CA ASP A 404 4.58 -11.70 -8.48
C ASP A 404 5.75 -12.62 -8.91
N ASP A 405 6.99 -12.15 -8.71
CA ASP A 405 8.18 -12.98 -8.86
C ASP A 405 8.08 -14.27 -8.01
N PRO A 406 8.41 -15.46 -8.54
CA PRO A 406 8.33 -16.71 -7.77
C PRO A 406 9.05 -16.67 -6.41
N ARG A 407 10.11 -15.87 -6.28
CA ARG A 407 10.84 -15.70 -5.02
C ARG A 407 9.99 -15.03 -3.93
N TRP A 408 9.01 -14.21 -4.29
CA TRP A 408 8.05 -13.61 -3.34
C TRP A 408 7.24 -14.67 -2.58
N TYR A 409 6.79 -15.71 -3.28
CA TYR A 409 6.01 -16.79 -2.69
C TYR A 409 6.85 -17.67 -1.76
N ASP A 410 8.11 -17.96 -2.13
CA ASP A 410 9.07 -18.63 -1.26
C ASP A 410 9.29 -17.85 0.05
N LEU A 411 9.41 -16.52 -0.04
CA LEU A 411 9.57 -15.65 1.12
C LEU A 411 8.29 -15.62 1.99
N CYS A 412 7.10 -15.57 1.38
CA CYS A 412 5.83 -15.60 2.11
C CYS A 412 5.60 -16.95 2.82
N ASP A 413 6.00 -18.06 2.19
CA ASP A 413 6.01 -19.39 2.82
C ASP A 413 6.92 -19.40 4.06
N GLN A 414 8.12 -18.82 3.93
CA GLN A 414 9.16 -18.80 4.97
C GLN A 414 8.81 -17.89 6.15
N TYR A 415 8.30 -16.69 5.89
CA TYR A 415 8.05 -15.66 6.91
C TYR A 415 6.60 -15.64 7.41
N GLY A 416 5.72 -16.41 6.79
CA GLY A 416 4.34 -16.56 7.21
C GLY A 416 3.49 -15.35 6.84
N LEU A 417 3.09 -15.29 5.58
CA LEU A 417 2.04 -14.41 5.07
C LEU A 417 1.04 -15.24 4.25
N TYR A 418 -0.24 -15.00 4.46
CA TYR A 418 -1.29 -15.55 3.60
C TYR A 418 -1.32 -14.81 2.26
N LEU A 419 -1.52 -15.53 1.16
CA LEU A 419 -1.59 -14.95 -0.17
C LEU A 419 -2.94 -15.20 -0.83
N VAL A 420 -3.47 -14.14 -1.43
CA VAL A 420 -4.38 -14.21 -2.57
C VAL A 420 -3.53 -14.04 -3.82
N ALA A 421 -3.33 -15.13 -4.57
CA ALA A 421 -2.52 -15.14 -5.79
C ALA A 421 -3.40 -14.90 -7.01
N GLU A 422 -3.14 -13.82 -7.74
CA GLU A 422 -4.02 -13.30 -8.79
C GLU A 422 -3.45 -13.52 -10.20
N ALA A 423 -4.30 -13.92 -11.14
CA ALA A 423 -3.92 -14.01 -12.55
C ALA A 423 -3.78 -12.60 -13.17
N ASN A 424 -2.87 -12.46 -14.13
CA ASN A 424 -2.58 -11.21 -14.81
C ASN A 424 -3.67 -10.88 -15.84
N ILE A 425 -4.86 -10.50 -15.39
CA ILE A 425 -6.00 -10.14 -16.24
C ILE A 425 -6.70 -8.92 -15.67
N GLU A 426 -6.54 -7.79 -16.35
CA GLU A 426 -7.31 -6.57 -16.12
C GLU A 426 -7.58 -5.86 -17.46
N SER A 427 -8.85 -5.56 -17.75
CA SER A 427 -9.26 -4.89 -18.99
C SER A 427 -10.18 -3.71 -18.71
N HIS A 428 -9.85 -2.94 -17.66
CA HIS A 428 -10.65 -1.85 -17.14
C HIS A 428 -11.07 -0.87 -18.26
N GLY A 429 -10.14 -0.53 -19.16
CA GLY A 429 -10.37 0.35 -20.31
C GLY A 429 -11.37 -0.13 -21.37
N MET A 430 -11.80 -1.39 -21.34
CA MET A 430 -12.91 -1.91 -22.18
C MET A 430 -14.28 -1.77 -21.51
N GLY A 431 -14.30 -1.49 -20.20
CA GLY A 431 -15.50 -1.45 -19.38
C GLY A 431 -16.15 -2.82 -19.18
N TYR A 432 -17.28 -2.82 -18.46
CA TYR A 432 -17.91 -4.06 -17.97
C TYR A 432 -19.21 -4.44 -18.73
N GLY A 433 -19.53 -3.68 -19.79
CA GLY A 433 -20.74 -3.83 -20.59
C GLY A 433 -20.64 -4.94 -21.64
N ASP A 434 -21.16 -4.69 -22.84
CA ASP A 434 -21.13 -5.68 -23.93
C ASP A 434 -19.77 -5.79 -24.63
N GLN A 435 -18.94 -4.75 -24.52
CA GLN A 435 -17.60 -4.69 -25.11
C GLN A 435 -16.51 -5.31 -24.23
N THR A 436 -16.87 -5.84 -23.05
CA THR A 436 -15.92 -6.49 -22.14
C THR A 436 -15.28 -7.72 -22.79
N LEU A 437 -13.97 -7.87 -22.61
CA LEU A 437 -13.23 -9.03 -23.12
C LEU A 437 -13.57 -10.33 -22.38
N ALA A 438 -14.25 -10.24 -21.22
CA ALA A 438 -14.83 -11.40 -20.54
C ALA A 438 -15.92 -12.11 -21.35
N LYS A 439 -16.50 -11.44 -22.35
CA LYS A 439 -17.54 -11.97 -23.25
C LYS A 439 -17.02 -12.24 -24.67
N ASP A 440 -15.81 -11.80 -25.00
CA ASP A 440 -15.24 -11.96 -26.33
C ASP A 440 -14.59 -13.36 -26.49
N PRO A 441 -15.11 -14.23 -27.38
CA PRO A 441 -14.56 -15.56 -27.58
C PRO A 441 -13.17 -15.55 -28.23
N GLN A 442 -12.71 -14.45 -28.81
CA GLN A 442 -11.33 -14.34 -29.30
C GLN A 442 -10.32 -14.40 -28.14
N TYR A 443 -10.68 -13.82 -26.98
CA TYR A 443 -9.82 -13.75 -25.80
C TYR A 443 -10.00 -14.93 -24.82
N GLU A 444 -10.86 -15.90 -25.12
CA GLU A 444 -11.11 -17.06 -24.24
C GLU A 444 -9.80 -17.79 -23.89
N GLN A 445 -8.98 -18.08 -24.91
CA GLN A 445 -7.72 -18.80 -24.70
C GLN A 445 -6.74 -18.00 -23.84
N ALA A 446 -6.61 -16.69 -24.06
CA ALA A 446 -5.78 -15.82 -23.23
C ALA A 446 -6.22 -15.80 -21.76
N HIS A 447 -7.53 -15.77 -21.48
CA HIS A 447 -8.05 -15.81 -20.11
C HIS A 447 -7.72 -17.14 -19.41
N LEU A 448 -7.87 -18.25 -20.13
CA LEU A 448 -7.57 -19.59 -19.60
C LEU A 448 -6.07 -19.76 -19.38
N GLU A 449 -5.23 -19.38 -20.33
CA GLU A 449 -3.77 -19.53 -20.24
C GLU A 449 -3.17 -18.69 -19.10
N ARG A 450 -3.62 -17.45 -18.91
CA ARG A 450 -3.16 -16.58 -17.81
C ARG A 450 -3.54 -17.15 -16.43
N ASN A 451 -4.75 -17.71 -16.29
CA ASN A 451 -5.17 -18.42 -15.08
C ASN A 451 -4.42 -19.73 -14.88
N GLU A 452 -4.16 -20.48 -15.96
CA GLU A 452 -3.38 -21.71 -15.94
C GLU A 452 -1.93 -21.44 -15.50
N ASN A 453 -1.31 -20.38 -16.00
CA ASN A 453 0.03 -19.96 -15.61
C ASN A 453 0.10 -19.63 -14.12
N ASN A 454 -0.90 -18.90 -13.59
CA ASN A 454 -1.00 -18.59 -12.17
C ASN A 454 -1.06 -19.89 -11.33
N ILE A 455 -2.06 -20.74 -11.56
CA ILE A 455 -2.26 -21.90 -10.69
C ILE A 455 -1.16 -22.96 -10.86
N LYS A 456 -0.68 -23.24 -12.08
CA LYS A 456 0.27 -24.33 -12.31
C LYS A 456 1.68 -23.99 -11.84
N SER A 457 2.07 -22.72 -11.91
CA SER A 457 3.38 -22.25 -11.46
C SER A 457 3.49 -22.26 -9.95
N PHE A 458 2.42 -21.87 -9.25
CA PHE A 458 2.48 -21.58 -7.81
C PHE A 458 1.72 -22.58 -6.91
N LYS A 459 1.11 -23.63 -7.47
CA LYS A 459 0.31 -24.66 -6.76
C LYS A 459 0.89 -25.24 -5.47
N ASN A 460 2.21 -25.29 -5.35
CA ASN A 460 2.91 -25.93 -4.23
C ASN A 460 3.15 -25.01 -3.02
N HIS A 461 2.86 -23.70 -3.12
CA HIS A 461 3.11 -22.75 -2.03
C HIS A 461 2.01 -22.83 -0.95
N PRO A 462 2.35 -23.16 0.32
CA PRO A 462 1.38 -23.15 1.42
C PRO A 462 0.86 -21.75 1.78
N SER A 463 1.60 -20.68 1.44
CA SER A 463 1.15 -19.29 1.65
C SER A 463 -0.11 -18.95 0.85
N ILE A 464 -0.27 -19.48 -0.35
CA ILE A 464 -1.44 -19.23 -1.19
C ILE A 464 -2.65 -19.91 -0.56
N ILE A 465 -3.57 -19.12 -0.02
CA ILE A 465 -4.82 -19.60 0.59
C ILE A 465 -6.00 -19.47 -0.36
N VAL A 466 -5.94 -18.56 -1.34
CA VAL A 466 -7.01 -18.27 -2.30
C VAL A 466 -6.41 -17.97 -3.67
N TRP A 467 -7.08 -18.43 -4.73
CA TRP A 467 -6.80 -18.03 -6.12
C TRP A 467 -7.72 -16.88 -6.53
N SER A 468 -7.18 -15.83 -7.14
CA SER A 468 -7.97 -14.77 -7.78
C SER A 468 -7.87 -14.86 -9.30
N LEU A 469 -9.00 -14.73 -10.00
CA LEU A 469 -9.07 -14.92 -11.45
C LEU A 469 -8.57 -13.72 -12.27
N GLY A 470 -8.41 -12.56 -11.63
CA GLY A 470 -8.05 -11.28 -12.24
C GLY A 470 -8.68 -10.12 -11.47
N ASN A 471 -8.62 -8.92 -12.04
CA ASN A 471 -9.17 -7.68 -11.48
C ASN A 471 -9.97 -6.93 -12.54
N GLU A 472 -11.05 -6.23 -12.14
CA GLU A 472 -11.72 -5.19 -12.94
C GLU A 472 -11.77 -5.42 -14.49
N ALA A 473 -12.20 -6.61 -14.91
CA ALA A 473 -12.19 -7.03 -16.32
C ALA A 473 -13.59 -7.41 -16.83
N GLY A 474 -14.64 -6.92 -16.16
CA GLY A 474 -16.04 -7.30 -16.41
C GLY A 474 -16.34 -8.74 -15.97
N TYR A 475 -17.48 -9.29 -16.40
CA TYR A 475 -17.85 -10.68 -16.10
C TYR A 475 -18.53 -11.32 -17.30
N GLY A 476 -18.26 -12.60 -17.52
CA GLY A 476 -18.76 -13.33 -18.68
C GLY A 476 -18.21 -14.76 -18.80
N PRO A 477 -18.56 -15.46 -19.90
CA PRO A 477 -18.22 -16.87 -20.11
C PRO A 477 -16.74 -17.21 -19.98
N ASN A 478 -15.83 -16.29 -20.32
CA ASN A 478 -14.40 -16.53 -20.20
C ASN A 478 -13.98 -16.73 -18.73
N PHE A 479 -14.51 -15.91 -17.81
CA PHE A 479 -14.27 -16.05 -16.37
C PHE A 479 -15.01 -17.25 -15.78
N GLU A 480 -16.19 -17.60 -16.28
CA GLU A 480 -16.90 -18.81 -15.83
C GLU A 480 -16.10 -20.09 -16.15
N LYS A 481 -15.50 -20.15 -17.35
CA LYS A 481 -14.62 -21.25 -17.75
C LYS A 481 -13.31 -21.25 -16.96
N ALA A 482 -12.72 -20.08 -16.72
CA ALA A 482 -11.53 -19.95 -15.89
C ALA A 482 -11.78 -20.44 -14.45
N TYR A 483 -12.91 -20.05 -13.85
CA TYR A 483 -13.34 -20.54 -12.53
C TYR A 483 -13.44 -22.07 -12.52
N ASP A 484 -14.18 -22.65 -13.47
CA ASP A 484 -14.38 -24.11 -13.52
C ASP A 484 -13.05 -24.86 -13.70
N MET A 485 -12.15 -24.33 -14.54
CA MET A 485 -10.81 -24.89 -14.75
C MET A 485 -9.97 -24.85 -13.47
N VAL A 486 -9.93 -23.70 -12.77
CA VAL A 486 -9.18 -23.54 -11.52
C VAL A 486 -9.73 -24.48 -10.45
N LYS A 487 -11.05 -24.52 -10.24
CA LYS A 487 -11.70 -25.40 -9.26
C LYS A 487 -11.47 -26.89 -9.55
N ALA A 488 -11.48 -27.28 -10.83
CA ALA A 488 -11.21 -28.66 -11.24
C ALA A 488 -9.74 -29.05 -11.04
N TYR A 489 -8.81 -28.11 -11.22
CA TYR A 489 -7.38 -28.38 -11.10
C TYR A 489 -6.90 -28.40 -9.64
N ASP A 490 -7.34 -27.44 -8.83
CA ASP A 490 -6.94 -27.30 -7.42
C ASP A 490 -8.16 -27.11 -6.50
N PRO A 491 -8.77 -28.20 -6.00
CA PRO A 491 -9.87 -28.12 -5.05
C PRO A 491 -9.42 -27.77 -3.62
N SER A 492 -8.10 -27.66 -3.36
CA SER A 492 -7.57 -27.44 -2.00
C SER A 492 -7.62 -25.97 -1.56
N ARG A 493 -8.09 -25.07 -2.43
CA ARG A 493 -8.17 -23.62 -2.20
C ARG A 493 -9.49 -23.05 -2.75
N PRO A 494 -10.06 -22.04 -2.07
CA PRO A 494 -11.14 -21.23 -2.62
C PRO A 494 -10.68 -20.37 -3.81
N VAL A 495 -11.64 -19.97 -4.64
CA VAL A 495 -11.45 -19.06 -5.78
C VAL A 495 -12.26 -17.79 -5.58
N GLN A 496 -11.66 -16.63 -5.81
CA GLN A 496 -12.36 -15.35 -5.76
C GLN A 496 -12.30 -14.62 -7.10
N TYR A 497 -13.32 -13.84 -7.40
CA TYR A 497 -13.29 -12.82 -8.45
C TYR A 497 -14.33 -11.74 -8.15
N GLU A 498 -13.88 -10.49 -8.03
CA GLU A 498 -14.73 -9.42 -7.51
C GLU A 498 -15.90 -9.09 -8.45
N ARG A 499 -15.66 -8.98 -9.76
CA ARG A 499 -16.70 -8.67 -10.76
C ARG A 499 -17.72 -9.79 -10.95
N ALA A 500 -17.49 -10.98 -10.40
CA ALA A 500 -18.52 -12.02 -10.34
C ALA A 500 -19.67 -11.67 -9.37
N GLY A 501 -19.46 -10.74 -8.42
CA GLY A 501 -20.42 -10.42 -7.38
C GLY A 501 -20.78 -11.65 -6.54
N LEU A 502 -21.99 -12.20 -6.74
CA LEU A 502 -22.46 -13.42 -6.07
C LEU A 502 -22.52 -14.66 -6.99
N ALA A 503 -22.03 -14.56 -8.23
CA ALA A 503 -22.00 -15.66 -9.20
C ALA A 503 -20.86 -16.66 -8.88
N LYS A 504 -20.06 -17.05 -9.87
CA LYS A 504 -18.93 -18.00 -9.70
C LYS A 504 -17.75 -17.39 -8.96
N THR A 505 -17.89 -17.27 -7.65
CA THR A 505 -16.85 -16.89 -6.68
C THR A 505 -17.17 -17.52 -5.33
N ASP A 506 -16.16 -18.04 -4.65
CA ASP A 506 -16.31 -18.70 -3.35
C ASP A 506 -16.33 -17.66 -2.20
N ILE A 507 -15.82 -16.45 -2.44
CA ILE A 507 -15.75 -15.34 -1.48
C ILE A 507 -16.48 -14.15 -2.08
N PHE A 508 -17.30 -13.46 -1.28
CA PHE A 508 -17.82 -12.15 -1.67
C PHE A 508 -16.75 -11.11 -1.34
N CYS A 509 -16.07 -10.62 -2.37
CA CYS A 509 -14.86 -9.82 -2.21
C CYS A 509 -14.92 -8.43 -2.84
N PRO A 510 -15.94 -7.59 -2.54
CA PRO A 510 -16.09 -6.27 -3.16
C PRO A 510 -14.90 -5.35 -2.88
N MET A 511 -14.72 -4.35 -3.74
CA MET A 511 -13.81 -3.22 -3.53
C MET A 511 -14.56 -2.06 -2.89
N TYR A 512 -13.94 -1.40 -1.90
CA TYR A 512 -14.41 -0.14 -1.27
C TYR A 512 -15.86 -0.17 -0.79
N TYR A 513 -16.29 -1.33 -0.27
CA TYR A 513 -17.65 -1.52 0.19
C TYR A 513 -17.84 -0.77 1.51
N ASN A 514 -18.75 0.21 1.52
CA ASN A 514 -18.89 1.09 2.68
C ASN A 514 -19.35 0.33 3.95
N TYR A 515 -19.21 0.99 5.11
CA TYR A 515 -19.55 0.42 6.41
C TYR A 515 -20.98 -0.16 6.49
N GLN A 516 -21.95 0.55 5.91
CA GLN A 516 -23.36 0.13 5.92
C GLN A 516 -23.56 -1.12 5.07
N GLY A 517 -23.00 -1.15 3.85
CA GLY A 517 -23.04 -2.30 2.96
C GLY A 517 -22.40 -3.53 3.60
N CYS A 518 -21.23 -3.38 4.23
CA CYS A 518 -20.58 -4.45 4.98
C CYS A 518 -21.49 -5.00 6.07
N GLU A 519 -22.10 -4.12 6.87
CA GLU A 519 -22.98 -4.53 7.96
C GLU A 519 -24.26 -5.22 7.44
N ASP A 520 -24.86 -4.71 6.36
CA ASP A 520 -26.07 -5.27 5.76
C ASP A 520 -25.80 -6.66 5.18
N TYR A 521 -24.69 -6.83 4.46
CA TYR A 521 -24.27 -8.14 3.98
C TYR A 521 -24.06 -9.11 5.14
N ALA A 522 -23.33 -8.70 6.19
CA ALA A 522 -23.07 -9.54 7.34
C ALA A 522 -24.37 -9.97 8.08
N LYS A 523 -25.37 -9.09 8.17
CA LYS A 523 -26.69 -9.39 8.78
C LYS A 523 -27.56 -10.31 7.93
N SER A 524 -27.33 -10.39 6.62
CA SER A 524 -28.13 -11.22 5.70
C SER A 524 -27.92 -12.74 5.88
N ASN A 525 -27.03 -13.15 6.78
CA ASN A 525 -26.61 -14.54 7.01
C ASN A 525 -26.06 -15.23 5.73
N PRO A 526 -25.02 -14.67 5.10
CA PRO A 526 -24.53 -15.12 3.79
C PRO A 526 -23.91 -16.53 3.84
N ASP A 527 -23.90 -17.23 2.70
CA ASP A 527 -23.32 -18.56 2.54
C ASP A 527 -21.79 -18.54 2.32
N ARG A 528 -21.23 -17.35 2.07
CA ARG A 528 -19.81 -17.09 1.83
C ARG A 528 -19.29 -15.90 2.62
N PRO A 529 -18.00 -15.87 2.99
CA PRO A 529 -17.44 -14.77 3.75
C PRO A 529 -17.37 -13.49 2.91
N LEU A 530 -17.48 -12.35 3.60
CA LEU A 530 -17.08 -11.04 3.11
C LEU A 530 -15.61 -10.84 3.47
N ILE A 531 -14.77 -10.75 2.43
CA ILE A 531 -13.35 -10.36 2.54
C ILE A 531 -13.09 -9.38 1.41
N GLN A 532 -13.03 -8.08 1.72
CA GLN A 532 -12.89 -7.06 0.69
C GLN A 532 -11.53 -7.22 -0.02
N CYS A 533 -11.51 -7.36 -1.35
CA CYS A 533 -10.24 -7.45 -2.07
C CYS A 533 -9.49 -6.11 -2.07
N GLU A 534 -10.21 -5.00 -1.88
CA GLU A 534 -9.69 -3.66 -1.63
C GLU A 534 -10.61 -2.91 -0.67
N TYR A 535 -10.06 -2.26 0.32
CA TYR A 535 -10.78 -1.34 1.22
C TYR A 535 -9.79 -0.31 1.77
N ALA A 536 -10.29 0.70 2.48
CA ALA A 536 -9.45 1.66 3.20
C ALA A 536 -8.37 2.28 2.29
N HIS A 537 -8.78 3.08 1.31
CA HIS A 537 -7.87 3.65 0.31
C HIS A 537 -6.88 4.63 0.97
N ALA A 538 -5.59 4.33 0.94
CA ALA A 538 -4.51 4.99 1.69
C ALA A 538 -3.78 6.10 0.89
N MET A 539 -4.47 6.74 -0.06
CA MET A 539 -3.91 7.86 -0.85
C MET A 539 -3.63 9.12 -0.02
N GLY A 540 -2.38 9.55 -0.01
CA GLY A 540 -1.93 10.73 0.73
C GLY A 540 -2.19 10.60 2.23
N ASN A 541 -2.64 11.69 2.86
CA ASN A 541 -3.09 11.69 4.26
C ASN A 541 -4.53 11.12 4.37
N SER A 542 -4.66 9.82 4.62
CA SER A 542 -5.93 9.06 4.62
C SER A 542 -6.09 8.19 5.89
N GLU A 543 -6.75 7.03 5.78
CA GLU A 543 -7.01 6.04 6.84
C GLU A 543 -7.84 6.59 8.01
N GLY A 544 -8.62 7.66 7.75
CA GLY A 544 -9.64 8.15 8.67
C GLY A 544 -10.86 7.23 8.68
N GLY A 545 -11.22 6.73 9.85
CA GLY A 545 -12.34 5.80 10.00
C GLY A 545 -11.98 4.34 9.71
N PHE A 546 -10.70 3.99 9.78
CA PHE A 546 -10.25 2.59 9.67
C PHE A 546 -10.84 1.71 10.78
N LYS A 547 -10.99 2.28 11.98
CA LYS A 547 -11.59 1.66 13.16
C LYS A 547 -12.96 1.04 12.85
N GLU A 548 -13.79 1.71 12.07
CA GLU A 548 -15.16 1.31 11.78
C GLU A 548 -15.24 -0.02 11.06
N TYR A 549 -14.33 -0.25 10.10
CA TYR A 549 -14.22 -1.56 9.47
C TYR A 549 -13.86 -2.62 10.51
N TRP A 550 -12.87 -2.36 11.36
CA TRP A 550 -12.38 -3.33 12.35
C TRP A 550 -13.35 -3.63 13.48
N ASP A 551 -14.18 -2.66 13.86
CA ASP A 551 -15.30 -2.89 14.76
C ASP A 551 -16.33 -3.84 14.13
N LEU A 552 -16.66 -3.66 12.85
CA LEU A 552 -17.58 -4.54 12.12
C LEU A 552 -17.01 -5.95 11.92
N ILE A 553 -15.73 -6.06 11.53
CA ILE A 553 -15.01 -7.32 11.35
C ILE A 553 -15.02 -8.14 12.64
N ARG A 554 -14.74 -7.51 13.79
CA ARG A 554 -14.76 -8.19 15.10
C ARG A 554 -16.17 -8.49 15.60
N LYS A 555 -17.18 -7.76 15.12
CA LYS A 555 -18.59 -7.95 15.48
C LYS A 555 -19.25 -9.09 14.71
N TYR A 556 -18.90 -9.26 13.43
CA TYR A 556 -19.59 -10.19 12.53
C TYR A 556 -18.67 -11.32 12.03
N PRO A 557 -18.90 -12.58 12.42
CA PRO A 557 -18.02 -13.70 12.07
C PRO A 557 -17.77 -13.91 10.57
N LYS A 558 -18.76 -13.57 9.72
CA LYS A 558 -18.68 -13.72 8.26
C LYS A 558 -18.02 -12.53 7.56
N PHE A 559 -17.71 -11.45 8.28
CA PHE A 559 -16.88 -10.37 7.75
C PHE A 559 -15.46 -10.55 8.28
N GLN A 560 -14.58 -11.12 7.46
CA GLN A 560 -13.26 -11.58 7.88
C GLN A 560 -12.13 -10.63 7.48
N GLY A 561 -12.42 -9.35 7.26
CA GLY A 561 -11.41 -8.34 6.92
C GLY A 561 -11.28 -8.07 5.43
N GLY A 562 -10.05 -7.82 4.98
CA GLY A 562 -9.78 -7.44 3.60
C GLY A 562 -8.33 -6.99 3.39
N PHE A 563 -8.07 -6.41 2.23
CA PHE A 563 -6.75 -5.93 1.83
C PHE A 563 -6.76 -4.42 1.61
N ILE A 564 -5.97 -3.67 2.38
CA ILE A 564 -5.84 -2.21 2.22
C ILE A 564 -5.34 -1.88 0.81
N TRP A 565 -5.84 -0.82 0.19
CA TRP A 565 -5.29 -0.28 -1.06
C TRP A 565 -4.46 0.98 -0.77
N ASP A 566 -3.14 0.95 -0.84
CA ASP A 566 -2.27 -0.21 -1.07
C ASP A 566 -1.01 -0.17 -0.18
N PHE A 567 -0.06 -1.07 -0.42
CA PHE A 567 1.12 -1.20 0.42
C PHE A 567 2.09 -0.03 0.21
N VAL A 568 2.45 0.31 -1.04
CA VAL A 568 3.54 1.25 -1.32
C VAL A 568 3.20 2.25 -2.42
N ASP A 569 3.49 3.53 -2.16
CA ASP A 569 3.36 4.58 -3.17
C ASP A 569 4.19 4.24 -4.41
N GLN A 570 3.57 4.26 -5.59
CA GLN A 570 4.23 3.90 -6.85
C GLN A 570 5.09 5.03 -7.42
N ALA A 571 5.43 6.06 -6.64
CA ALA A 571 6.17 7.22 -7.13
C ALA A 571 7.60 6.84 -7.58
N LEU A 572 8.06 7.41 -8.68
CA LEU A 572 9.41 7.19 -9.20
C LEU A 572 10.35 8.27 -8.70
N SER A 573 11.57 7.87 -8.36
CA SER A 573 12.65 8.76 -7.95
C SER A 573 13.17 9.53 -9.17
N ASP A 574 13.18 10.86 -9.10
CA ASP A 574 13.78 11.71 -10.13
C ASP A 574 14.40 12.98 -9.51
N THR A 575 14.97 13.85 -10.34
CA THR A 575 15.57 15.12 -9.95
C THR A 575 14.90 16.26 -10.69
N ASN A 576 14.45 17.28 -9.96
CA ASN A 576 13.82 18.46 -10.55
C ASN A 576 14.84 19.37 -11.29
N ALA A 577 14.34 20.43 -11.93
CA ALA A 577 15.17 21.38 -12.68
C ALA A 577 16.23 22.12 -11.84
N GLN A 578 16.09 22.13 -10.50
CA GLN A 578 17.02 22.76 -9.56
C GLN A 578 18.02 21.75 -8.94
N GLY A 579 17.98 20.47 -9.33
CA GLY A 579 18.86 19.45 -8.79
C GLY A 579 18.40 18.81 -7.47
N LYS A 580 17.16 19.06 -7.02
CA LYS A 580 16.60 18.39 -5.83
C LYS A 580 15.97 17.06 -6.21
N LYS A 581 16.17 16.02 -5.39
CA LYS A 581 15.44 14.75 -5.50
C LYS A 581 13.96 14.99 -5.26
N ILE A 582 13.11 14.49 -6.15
CA ILE A 582 11.65 14.49 -6.02
C ILE A 582 11.11 13.08 -6.28
N TYR A 583 9.88 12.84 -5.84
CA TYR A 583 9.11 11.66 -6.19
C TYR A 583 8.05 12.06 -7.20
N THR A 584 8.17 11.52 -8.40
CA THR A 584 7.32 11.81 -9.55
C THR A 584 6.17 10.83 -9.66
N TYR A 585 5.10 11.27 -10.29
CA TYR A 585 3.88 10.53 -10.54
C TYR A 585 3.40 10.78 -11.96
N GLY A 586 2.20 10.29 -12.31
CA GLY A 586 1.64 10.51 -13.63
C GLY A 586 1.62 11.99 -14.01
N GLY A 587 1.86 12.27 -15.29
CA GLY A 587 1.81 13.63 -15.82
C GLY A 587 3.16 14.35 -15.78
N ASP A 588 4.14 13.85 -15.02
CA ASP A 588 5.49 14.43 -14.94
C ASP A 588 6.36 14.13 -16.16
N TYR A 589 5.94 13.16 -16.98
CA TYR A 589 6.71 12.66 -18.13
C TYR A 589 5.95 12.85 -19.43
N GLY A 590 6.70 13.09 -20.51
CA GLY A 590 6.14 13.26 -21.85
C GLY A 590 5.43 14.60 -22.04
N ARG A 591 5.16 14.96 -23.30
CA ARG A 591 4.54 16.25 -23.66
C ARG A 591 3.01 16.23 -23.58
N TYR A 592 2.41 15.09 -23.91
CA TYR A 592 0.97 14.84 -23.88
C TYR A 592 0.70 13.44 -23.31
N PRO A 593 1.10 13.19 -22.05
CA PRO A 593 0.95 11.87 -21.45
C PRO A 593 -0.53 11.50 -21.28
N ALA A 594 -0.85 10.23 -21.51
CA ALA A 594 -2.01 9.65 -20.84
C ALA A 594 -1.69 9.64 -19.34
N SER A 595 -2.56 10.21 -18.51
CA SER A 595 -2.30 10.30 -17.08
C SER A 595 -3.55 10.41 -16.22
N ASP A 596 -3.46 9.85 -15.01
CA ASP A 596 -4.34 10.12 -13.87
C ASP A 596 -3.58 10.78 -12.70
N HIS A 597 -2.51 11.48 -13.03
CA HIS A 597 -1.73 12.30 -12.11
C HIS A 597 -1.21 11.51 -10.90
N ASN A 598 -1.45 12.00 -9.68
CA ASN A 598 -0.93 11.41 -8.46
C ASN A 598 -1.71 10.20 -7.95
N PHE A 599 -2.68 9.69 -8.72
CA PHE A 599 -3.53 8.56 -8.32
C PHE A 599 -2.75 7.26 -8.08
N ASN A 600 -1.50 7.15 -8.54
CA ASN A 600 -0.60 6.03 -8.25
C ASN A 600 0.06 6.06 -6.86
N ASN A 601 -0.24 7.05 -6.00
CA ASN A 601 0.37 7.20 -4.68
C ASN A 601 -0.66 6.85 -3.59
N ASN A 602 -0.86 5.55 -3.37
CA ASN A 602 -1.88 5.03 -2.45
C ASN A 602 -1.30 4.29 -1.24
N GLY A 603 -0.01 4.48 -0.96
CA GLY A 603 0.75 3.61 -0.08
C GLY A 603 0.51 3.80 1.41
N LEU A 604 0.39 2.68 2.12
CA LEU A 604 0.63 2.62 3.56
C LEU A 604 2.07 3.05 3.91
N ILE A 605 3.02 2.77 3.01
CA ILE A 605 4.41 3.23 3.06
C ILE A 605 4.77 4.06 1.82
N ASN A 606 5.74 4.95 1.98
CA ASN A 606 6.27 5.75 0.89
C ASN A 606 7.25 4.95 0.00
N PRO A 607 7.74 5.49 -1.12
CA PRO A 607 8.58 4.76 -2.07
C PRO A 607 9.93 4.27 -1.46
N ASP A 608 10.44 4.99 -0.45
CA ASP A 608 11.63 4.66 0.34
C ASP A 608 11.36 3.64 1.46
N ARG A 609 10.18 3.01 1.49
CA ARG A 609 9.78 2.01 2.50
C ARG A 609 9.69 2.57 3.92
N LYS A 610 9.45 3.88 4.05
CA LYS A 610 9.11 4.50 5.32
C LYS A 610 7.59 4.51 5.51
N PRO A 611 7.06 4.03 6.65
CA PRO A 611 5.64 4.07 6.91
C PRO A 611 5.10 5.51 6.88
N ASN A 612 4.04 5.73 6.10
CA ASN A 612 3.27 6.97 6.18
C ASN A 612 2.57 7.02 7.56
N PRO A 613 2.23 8.22 8.10
CA PRO A 613 1.72 8.35 9.47
C PRO A 613 0.50 7.48 9.79
N HIS A 614 -0.37 7.25 8.80
CA HIS A 614 -1.52 6.35 8.96
C HIS A 614 -1.19 4.89 9.25
N ALA A 615 0.02 4.42 8.93
CA ALA A 615 0.43 3.05 9.19
C ALA A 615 0.36 2.68 10.68
N ASN A 616 0.50 3.67 11.56
CA ASN A 616 0.35 3.49 13.01
C ASN A 616 -1.10 3.12 13.39
N GLU A 617 -2.10 3.69 12.73
CA GLU A 617 -3.52 3.36 12.99
C GLU A 617 -3.81 1.92 12.56
N VAL A 618 -3.31 1.54 11.38
CA VAL A 618 -3.41 0.17 10.87
C VAL A 618 -2.74 -0.82 11.81
N ARG A 619 -1.51 -0.56 12.23
CA ARG A 619 -0.76 -1.41 13.18
C ARG A 619 -1.52 -1.62 14.49
N TYR A 620 -2.16 -0.57 15.02
CA TYR A 620 -2.98 -0.65 16.23
C TYR A 620 -4.18 -1.57 16.03
N PHE A 621 -5.01 -1.34 14.99
CA PHE A 621 -6.19 -2.17 14.78
C PHE A 621 -5.88 -3.58 14.28
N TYR A 622 -4.72 -3.81 13.67
CA TYR A 622 -4.22 -5.12 13.28
C TYR A 622 -3.57 -5.89 14.43
N GLN A 623 -3.37 -5.32 15.63
CA GLN A 623 -2.76 -6.07 16.73
C GLN A 623 -3.62 -7.27 17.18
N ASN A 624 -2.97 -8.29 17.74
CA ASN A 624 -3.62 -9.54 18.17
C ASN A 624 -3.71 -9.69 19.69
N ILE A 625 -3.30 -8.67 20.45
CA ILE A 625 -3.35 -8.69 21.91
C ILE A 625 -4.06 -7.43 22.35
N TRP A 626 -5.14 -7.59 23.11
CA TRP A 626 -6.00 -6.48 23.51
C TRP A 626 -6.15 -6.42 25.02
N THR A 627 -6.11 -5.21 25.57
CA THR A 627 -6.28 -4.95 27.00
C THR A 627 -7.56 -4.18 27.24
N THR A 628 -8.36 -4.66 28.19
CA THR A 628 -9.57 -3.96 28.64
C THR A 628 -9.57 -3.78 30.16
N PRO A 629 -10.17 -2.70 30.68
CA PRO A 629 -10.20 -2.45 32.12
C PRO A 629 -11.11 -3.44 32.86
N VAL A 630 -10.68 -3.93 34.03
CA VAL A 630 -11.50 -4.69 34.98
C VAL A 630 -11.70 -3.89 36.27
N ASP A 631 -10.60 -3.48 36.90
CA ASP A 631 -10.58 -2.56 38.05
C ASP A 631 -9.26 -1.79 38.02
N LEU A 632 -9.26 -0.65 37.31
CA LEU A 632 -8.06 0.16 37.13
C LEU A 632 -7.56 0.77 38.44
N GLN A 633 -8.42 0.98 39.45
CA GLN A 633 -7.98 1.49 40.75
C GLN A 633 -7.15 0.47 41.51
N LYS A 634 -7.33 -0.82 41.22
CA LYS A 634 -6.55 -1.94 41.78
C LYS A 634 -5.51 -2.52 40.80
N GLY A 635 -5.36 -1.94 39.61
CA GLY A 635 -4.44 -2.45 38.60
C GLY A 635 -4.86 -3.81 38.04
N ILE A 636 -6.16 -4.05 37.88
CA ILE A 636 -6.68 -5.29 37.29
C ILE A 636 -7.16 -5.02 35.86
N VAL A 637 -6.61 -5.76 34.91
CA VAL A 637 -6.94 -5.68 33.48
C VAL A 637 -7.28 -7.07 32.93
N ALA A 638 -8.01 -7.12 31.82
CA ALA A 638 -8.25 -8.33 31.04
C ALA A 638 -7.43 -8.28 29.74
N VAL A 639 -6.65 -9.33 29.49
CA VAL A 639 -5.80 -9.51 28.31
C VAL A 639 -6.41 -10.57 27.41
N LYS A 640 -6.82 -10.19 26.19
CA LYS A 640 -7.34 -11.10 25.15
C LYS A 640 -6.21 -11.47 24.19
N ASN A 641 -5.99 -12.77 23.98
CA ASN A 641 -5.20 -13.29 22.88
C ASN A 641 -6.13 -13.53 21.67
N GLU A 642 -6.03 -12.70 20.63
CA GLU A 642 -6.79 -12.80 19.37
C GLU A 642 -6.06 -13.64 18.31
N ASN A 643 -4.86 -14.15 18.59
CA ASN A 643 -4.19 -15.12 17.72
C ASN A 643 -4.99 -16.43 17.65
N PHE A 644 -4.85 -17.16 16.54
CA PHE A 644 -5.55 -18.41 16.28
C PHE A 644 -4.68 -19.65 16.53
N PHE A 645 -3.35 -19.53 16.43
CA PHE A 645 -2.44 -20.67 16.50
C PHE A 645 -1.34 -20.54 17.57
N THR A 646 -1.11 -19.32 18.07
CA THR A 646 -0.02 -19.02 19.02
C THR A 646 -0.54 -18.55 20.38
N ASP A 647 0.04 -19.07 21.46
CA ASP A 647 -0.20 -18.57 22.82
C ASP A 647 0.68 -17.34 23.15
N LEU A 648 0.51 -16.76 24.34
CA LEU A 648 1.31 -15.62 24.78
C LEU A 648 2.57 -16.01 25.58
N SER A 649 3.03 -17.26 25.50
CA SER A 649 4.18 -17.74 26.28
C SER A 649 5.51 -17.08 25.89
N ASN A 650 5.66 -16.58 24.65
CA ASN A 650 6.84 -15.81 24.21
C ASN A 650 6.62 -14.28 24.34
N VAL A 651 5.58 -13.83 25.03
CA VAL A 651 5.23 -12.41 25.17
C VAL A 651 5.25 -12.01 26.64
N ARG A 652 5.78 -10.83 26.94
CA ARG A 652 5.66 -10.17 28.25
C ARG A 652 4.85 -8.89 28.12
N MET A 653 4.15 -8.49 29.18
CA MET A 653 3.48 -7.19 29.26
C MET A 653 4.29 -6.25 30.15
N LYS A 654 4.69 -5.10 29.62
CA LYS A 654 5.24 -3.98 30.39
C LYS A 654 4.12 -2.98 30.63
N TRP A 655 4.03 -2.42 31.82
CA TRP A 655 3.00 -1.42 32.14
C TRP A 655 3.63 -0.17 32.77
N GLN A 656 3.05 0.99 32.50
CA GLN A 656 3.44 2.27 33.10
C GLN A 656 2.21 3.06 33.52
N LEU A 657 2.25 3.65 34.72
CA LEU A 657 1.32 4.69 35.15
C LEU A 657 1.93 6.06 34.86
N LEU A 658 1.17 6.90 34.16
CA LEU A 658 1.57 8.26 33.84
C LEU A 658 0.65 9.23 34.59
N ALA A 659 1.22 10.21 35.29
CA ALA A 659 0.50 11.33 35.90
C ALA A 659 0.79 12.62 35.14
N ASN A 660 -0.21 13.21 34.46
CA ASN A 660 -0.03 14.30 33.49
C ASN A 660 1.09 13.99 32.47
N GLY A 661 1.10 12.77 31.94
CA GLY A 661 2.08 12.31 30.96
C GLY A 661 3.48 11.96 31.50
N GLN A 662 3.74 12.11 32.80
CA GLN A 662 5.02 11.73 33.42
C GLN A 662 4.91 10.35 34.09
N VAL A 663 5.85 9.44 33.83
CA VAL A 663 5.85 8.10 34.45
C VAL A 663 6.02 8.22 35.97
N VAL A 664 5.09 7.64 36.73
CA VAL A 664 5.09 7.66 38.21
C VAL A 664 5.19 6.26 38.83
N ALA A 665 4.90 5.22 38.07
CA ALA A 665 5.12 3.83 38.43
C ALA A 665 5.19 2.97 37.17
N GLU A 666 5.88 1.84 37.24
CA GLU A 666 5.96 0.88 36.14
C GLU A 666 6.25 -0.52 36.65
N GLY A 667 6.04 -1.51 35.80
CA GLY A 667 6.34 -2.90 36.12
C GLY A 667 6.21 -3.82 34.91
N VAL A 668 6.49 -5.10 35.14
CA VAL A 668 6.47 -6.13 34.10
C VAL A 668 5.73 -7.36 34.61
N GLN A 669 4.82 -7.86 33.77
CA GLN A 669 4.24 -9.19 33.87
C GLN A 669 4.93 -10.09 32.85
N GLU A 670 5.82 -10.98 33.32
CA GLU A 670 6.64 -11.85 32.46
C GLU A 670 5.87 -13.02 31.83
N GLU A 671 4.84 -13.52 32.52
CA GLU A 671 4.06 -14.67 32.06
C GLU A 671 2.59 -14.29 31.83
N LEU A 672 2.14 -14.49 30.59
CA LEU A 672 0.77 -14.29 30.14
C LEU A 672 0.20 -15.65 29.73
N ASN A 673 -0.51 -16.33 30.63
CA ASN A 673 -1.04 -17.68 30.42
C ASN A 673 -2.33 -17.67 29.57
N ALA A 674 -2.31 -17.07 28.38
CA ALA A 674 -3.46 -16.98 27.47
C ALA A 674 -3.24 -17.81 26.21
N LYS A 675 -4.02 -18.88 26.06
CA LYS A 675 -4.09 -19.69 24.83
C LYS A 675 -4.75 -18.90 23.68
N PRO A 676 -4.64 -19.34 22.41
CA PRO A 676 -5.39 -18.75 21.29
C PRO A 676 -6.87 -18.52 21.63
N GLY A 677 -7.39 -17.33 21.32
CA GLY A 677 -8.77 -16.91 21.60
C GLY A 677 -9.11 -16.63 23.08
N GLN A 678 -8.22 -16.95 24.03
CA GLN A 678 -8.52 -16.84 25.46
C GLN A 678 -8.39 -15.39 25.97
N THR A 679 -9.25 -15.03 26.92
CA THR A 679 -9.08 -13.83 27.76
C THR A 679 -8.69 -14.23 29.18
N VAL A 680 -7.68 -13.56 29.75
CA VAL A 680 -7.21 -13.78 31.13
C VAL A 680 -7.18 -12.48 31.91
N GLN A 681 -7.52 -12.54 33.19
CA GLN A 681 -7.35 -11.39 34.08
C GLN A 681 -5.92 -11.35 34.63
N VAL A 682 -5.33 -10.16 34.63
CA VAL A 682 -3.98 -9.91 35.15
C VAL A 682 -4.06 -8.83 36.22
N SER A 683 -3.57 -9.14 37.40
CA SER A 683 -3.28 -8.15 38.45
C SER A 683 -1.86 -7.65 38.24
N LEU A 684 -1.71 -6.35 37.96
CA LEU A 684 -0.43 -5.75 37.63
C LEU A 684 0.54 -5.82 38.83
N PRO A 685 1.71 -6.48 38.70
CA PRO A 685 2.62 -6.69 39.82
C PRO A 685 3.14 -5.36 40.39
N GLY A 686 2.98 -5.13 41.69
CA GLY A 686 3.46 -3.91 42.34
C GLY A 686 2.66 -2.65 42.02
N TYR A 687 1.48 -2.78 41.39
CA TYR A 687 0.65 -1.65 41.03
C TYR A 687 0.11 -0.90 42.25
N GLN A 688 0.43 0.39 42.32
CA GLN A 688 -0.16 1.36 43.25
C GLN A 688 -0.20 2.73 42.59
N ILE A 689 -1.30 3.47 42.77
CA ILE A 689 -1.40 4.87 42.33
C ILE A 689 -0.71 5.74 43.39
N PRO A 690 0.42 6.40 43.10
CA PRO A 690 1.14 7.18 44.10
C PRO A 690 0.33 8.41 44.52
N THR A 691 0.47 8.86 45.77
CA THR A 691 -0.20 10.08 46.28
C THR A 691 0.15 11.32 45.46
N SER A 692 1.34 11.36 44.83
CA SER A 692 1.79 12.41 43.91
C SER A 692 0.97 12.52 42.61
N ALA A 693 0.14 11.51 42.31
CA ALA A 693 -0.78 11.48 41.18
C ALA A 693 -2.19 12.01 41.52
N LYS A 694 -2.47 12.33 42.79
CA LYS A 694 -3.78 12.84 43.22
C LYS A 694 -4.13 14.17 42.51
N GLY A 695 -5.32 14.23 41.92
CA GLY A 695 -5.82 15.41 41.20
C GLY A 695 -5.20 15.64 39.81
N LYS A 696 -4.40 14.69 39.30
CA LYS A 696 -3.83 14.70 37.95
C LYS A 696 -4.60 13.77 37.03
N GLU A 697 -4.43 13.93 35.71
CA GLU A 697 -4.78 12.88 34.76
C GLU A 697 -3.85 11.69 35.01
N VAL A 698 -4.44 10.50 35.16
CA VAL A 698 -3.68 9.26 35.35
C VAL A 698 -4.02 8.31 34.22
N LEU A 699 -2.99 7.87 33.50
CA LEU A 699 -3.09 6.94 32.37
C LEU A 699 -2.32 5.66 32.70
N LEU A 700 -2.82 4.53 32.21
CA LEU A 700 -2.13 3.24 32.23
C LEU A 700 -1.73 2.89 30.79
N ASN A 701 -0.43 2.89 30.52
CA ASN A 701 0.13 2.33 29.29
C ASN A 701 0.44 0.85 29.51
N VAL A 702 0.17 0.03 28.50
CA VAL A 702 0.62 -1.37 28.44
C VAL A 702 1.24 -1.67 27.08
N ASP A 703 2.36 -2.38 27.08
CA ASP A 703 3.13 -2.78 25.90
C ASP A 703 3.40 -4.29 25.95
N TYR A 704 3.11 -4.98 24.86
CA TYR A 704 3.37 -6.41 24.70
C TYR A 704 4.61 -6.62 23.84
N SER A 705 5.64 -7.25 24.39
CA SER A 705 6.91 -7.43 23.68
C SER A 705 7.40 -8.87 23.69
N TYR A 706 8.08 -9.27 22.61
CA TYR A 706 8.64 -10.61 22.52
C TYR A 706 9.77 -10.85 23.53
N LYS A 707 9.79 -12.05 24.13
CA LYS A 707 10.84 -12.51 25.04
C LYS A 707 12.08 -13.01 24.29
N ASN A 708 11.89 -13.57 23.10
CA ASN A 708 12.93 -14.08 22.21
C ASN A 708 12.79 -13.49 20.80
N ASP A 709 13.84 -13.59 19.98
CA ASP A 709 13.75 -13.22 18.55
C ASP A 709 12.70 -14.10 17.85
N VAL A 710 11.95 -13.49 16.94
CA VAL A 710 11.12 -14.20 15.96
C VAL A 710 11.57 -13.79 14.55
N PRO A 711 11.26 -14.53 13.49
CA PRO A 711 11.68 -14.15 12.15
C PRO A 711 11.35 -12.67 11.83
N LEU A 712 12.36 -11.91 11.40
CA LEU A 712 12.33 -10.48 11.05
C LEU A 712 12.08 -9.48 12.20
N LEU A 713 11.65 -9.93 13.38
CA LEU A 713 11.39 -9.05 14.53
C LEU A 713 12.31 -9.39 15.71
N PRO A 714 13.10 -8.43 16.21
CA PRO A 714 14.03 -8.69 17.29
C PRO A 714 13.32 -8.90 18.62
N LYS A 715 13.99 -9.59 19.55
CA LYS A 715 13.63 -9.64 20.96
C LYS A 715 13.36 -8.24 21.50
N GLY A 716 12.28 -8.10 22.27
CA GLY A 716 11.86 -6.83 22.86
C GLY A 716 11.06 -5.92 21.92
N TYR A 717 10.86 -6.29 20.65
CA TYR A 717 9.94 -5.62 19.76
C TYR A 717 8.53 -5.59 20.36
N SER A 718 7.90 -4.41 20.40
CA SER A 718 6.53 -4.22 20.90
C SER A 718 5.54 -4.54 19.77
N ILE A 719 4.75 -5.60 19.93
CA ILE A 719 3.79 -6.08 18.90
C ILE A 719 2.38 -5.55 19.08
N ALA A 720 2.04 -5.11 20.29
CA ALA A 720 0.72 -4.60 20.61
C ALA A 720 0.85 -3.65 21.80
N PHE A 721 -0.06 -2.69 21.89
CA PHE A 721 -0.13 -1.80 23.02
C PHE A 721 -1.55 -1.29 23.26
N ASP A 722 -1.82 -0.83 24.47
CA ASP A 722 -3.03 -0.07 24.80
C ASP A 722 -2.70 1.06 25.78
N GLN A 723 -3.59 2.05 25.84
CA GLN A 723 -3.56 3.11 26.86
C GLN A 723 -4.98 3.29 27.41
N MET A 724 -5.10 3.31 28.73
CA MET A 724 -6.40 3.43 29.42
C MET A 724 -6.38 4.61 30.40
N THR A 725 -7.50 5.31 30.51
CA THR A 725 -7.67 6.41 31.47
C THR A 725 -8.07 5.88 32.84
N VAL A 726 -7.19 6.04 33.84
CA VAL A 726 -7.45 5.71 35.25
C VAL A 726 -8.16 6.87 35.96
N SER A 727 -7.69 8.09 35.70
CA SER A 727 -8.30 9.35 36.16
C SER A 727 -8.28 10.36 35.00
N PRO A 728 -9.40 10.98 34.64
CA PRO A 728 -9.47 11.86 33.48
C PRO A 728 -8.75 13.20 33.72
N TYR A 729 -8.36 13.86 32.63
CA TYR A 729 -7.87 15.24 32.68
C TYR A 729 -8.99 16.20 33.11
N THR A 730 -8.64 17.19 33.94
CA THR A 730 -9.52 18.32 34.26
C THR A 730 -8.99 19.55 33.56
N PHE A 731 -9.78 20.10 32.63
CA PHE A 731 -9.41 21.30 31.89
C PHE A 731 -9.36 22.52 32.79
N ALA A 732 -8.55 23.50 32.39
CA ALA A 732 -8.43 24.76 33.10
C ALA A 732 -9.80 25.44 33.21
N GLN A 733 -10.11 25.97 34.39
CA GLN A 733 -11.27 26.82 34.60
C GLN A 733 -10.83 28.27 34.57
N LEU A 734 -11.49 29.07 33.74
CA LEU A 734 -11.31 30.52 33.74
C LEU A 734 -12.09 31.13 34.91
N PRO A 735 -11.58 32.20 35.53
CA PRO A 735 -12.29 32.85 36.63
C PRO A 735 -13.63 33.42 36.13
N PRO A 736 -14.72 33.31 36.91
CA PRO A 736 -16.04 33.84 36.51
C PRO A 736 -16.06 35.38 36.45
N SER A 737 -15.13 36.03 37.14
CA SER A 737 -14.93 37.48 37.15
C SER A 737 -13.48 37.81 37.51
N TYR A 738 -12.98 38.94 37.02
CA TYR A 738 -11.65 39.44 37.39
C TYR A 738 -11.74 40.32 38.64
N PRO A 739 -10.74 40.28 39.55
CA PRO A 739 -10.74 41.10 40.76
C PRO A 739 -10.81 42.60 40.44
N GLU A 740 -11.50 43.38 41.27
CA GLU A 740 -11.48 44.83 41.17
C GLU A 740 -10.08 45.39 41.48
N PRO A 741 -9.60 46.41 40.76
CA PRO A 741 -8.27 46.97 40.96
C PRO A 741 -8.19 47.75 42.28
N ASP A 742 -7.33 47.33 43.21
CA ASP A 742 -6.90 48.13 44.36
C ASP A 742 -5.73 49.07 43.96
N LYS A 743 -5.54 50.20 44.66
CA LYS A 743 -4.53 51.23 44.38
C LYS A 743 -3.08 50.71 44.34
N LYS A 744 -2.81 49.49 44.81
CA LYS A 744 -1.49 48.82 44.80
C LYS A 744 -1.44 47.54 43.98
N SER A 745 -2.54 47.09 43.38
CA SER A 745 -2.59 45.82 42.64
C SER A 745 -2.11 45.99 41.20
N PRO A 746 -1.39 45.00 40.63
CA PRO A 746 -1.10 44.96 39.21
C PRO A 746 -2.40 45.05 38.39
N ARG A 747 -2.39 45.85 37.33
CA ARG A 747 -3.52 46.03 36.41
C ARG A 747 -3.01 46.07 34.98
N THR A 748 -3.88 45.76 34.03
CA THR A 748 -3.59 45.93 32.61
C THR A 748 -3.69 47.41 32.22
N GLU A 749 -2.64 47.94 31.60
CA GLU A 749 -2.59 49.31 31.09
C GLU A 749 -3.00 49.37 29.62
N LYS A 750 -3.55 50.51 29.20
CA LYS A 750 -3.99 50.76 27.82
C LYS A 750 -3.27 51.99 27.26
N ASP A 751 -2.57 51.82 26.13
CA ASP A 751 -2.18 52.92 25.24
C ASP A 751 -3.06 52.89 23.99
N GLU A 752 -3.67 54.02 23.66
CA GLU A 752 -4.68 54.13 22.63
C GLU A 752 -4.28 55.20 21.60
N ARG A 753 -4.20 54.79 20.33
CA ARG A 753 -3.93 55.65 19.17
C ARG A 753 -5.06 55.56 18.15
N LEU A 754 -5.02 56.43 17.15
CA LEU A 754 -5.99 56.40 16.05
C LEU A 754 -5.97 55.08 15.27
N SER A 755 -4.79 54.49 15.08
CA SER A 755 -4.60 53.27 14.27
C SER A 755 -4.54 51.97 15.07
N TRP A 756 -4.29 52.03 16.39
CA TRP A 756 -4.09 50.83 17.21
C TRP A 756 -4.44 51.01 18.69
N ILE A 757 -4.56 49.90 19.42
CA ILE A 757 -4.61 49.84 20.89
C ILE A 757 -3.54 48.86 21.38
N THR A 758 -2.72 49.25 22.34
CA THR A 758 -1.78 48.34 23.01
C THR A 758 -2.22 48.15 24.46
N LEU A 759 -2.33 46.89 24.86
CA LEU A 759 -2.58 46.49 26.25
C LEU A 759 -1.30 45.92 26.84
N THR A 760 -0.91 46.37 28.02
CA THR A 760 0.32 45.93 28.71
C THR A 760 0.00 45.40 30.10
N ALA A 761 0.45 44.18 30.40
CA ALA A 761 0.32 43.59 31.74
C ALA A 761 1.48 42.64 32.02
N GLY A 762 2.05 42.74 33.22
CA GLY A 762 3.26 41.98 33.57
C GLY A 762 4.39 42.26 32.58
N LYS A 763 4.82 41.22 31.86
CA LYS A 763 5.85 41.26 30.82
C LYS A 763 5.30 41.25 29.40
N THR A 764 3.97 41.16 29.26
CA THR A 764 3.28 40.97 27.98
C THR A 764 2.69 42.28 27.50
N SER A 765 2.92 42.60 26.23
CA SER A 765 2.27 43.68 25.49
C SER A 765 1.53 43.08 24.29
N VAL A 766 0.26 43.45 24.09
CA VAL A 766 -0.58 42.98 22.98
C VAL A 766 -1.11 44.19 22.23
N THR A 767 -0.78 44.29 20.95
CA THR A 767 -1.18 45.41 20.08
C THR A 767 -2.22 44.97 19.06
N PHE A 768 -3.32 45.70 19.01
CA PHE A 768 -4.46 45.47 18.13
C PHE A 768 -4.56 46.57 17.07
N GLY A 769 -4.63 46.20 15.80
CA GLY A 769 -4.89 47.13 14.70
C GLY A 769 -6.37 47.51 14.64
N ARG A 770 -6.71 48.80 14.64
CA ARG A 770 -8.11 49.27 14.65
C ARG A 770 -8.85 49.06 13.33
N GLN A 771 -8.13 48.97 12.22
CA GLN A 771 -8.73 48.81 10.90
C GLN A 771 -9.36 47.43 10.72
N GLU A 772 -8.65 46.38 11.16
CA GLU A 772 -9.08 45.00 10.99
C GLU A 772 -9.50 44.33 12.30
N GLY A 773 -9.13 44.90 13.46
CA GLY A 773 -9.49 44.39 14.79
C GLY A 773 -8.64 43.19 15.27
N TRP A 774 -7.60 42.80 14.52
CA TRP A 774 -6.71 41.68 14.85
C TRP A 774 -5.61 42.07 15.82
N ILE A 775 -4.97 41.07 16.42
CA ILE A 775 -3.70 41.22 17.15
C ILE A 775 -2.57 41.18 16.14
N ASP A 776 -1.90 42.32 15.97
CA ASP A 776 -0.77 42.48 15.03
C ASP A 776 0.58 42.25 15.72
N TYR A 777 0.65 42.47 17.04
CA TYR A 777 1.88 42.23 17.81
C TYR A 777 1.56 41.61 19.19
N ILE A 778 2.38 40.63 19.56
CA ILE A 778 2.51 40.13 20.93
C ILE A 778 3.99 40.22 21.26
N ASP A 779 4.34 41.00 22.28
CA ASP A 779 5.70 41.15 22.77
C ASP A 779 5.79 40.66 24.20
N VAL A 780 6.81 39.86 24.51
CA VAL A 780 7.10 39.38 25.87
C VAL A 780 8.52 39.81 26.23
N ASP A 781 8.68 40.56 27.32
CA ASP A 781 9.97 41.16 27.72
C ASP A 781 10.65 41.95 26.58
N GLY A 782 9.83 42.62 25.75
CA GLY A 782 10.29 43.41 24.60
C GLY A 782 10.78 42.58 23.41
N GLN A 783 10.58 41.26 23.41
CA GLN A 783 10.85 40.38 22.27
C GLN A 783 9.56 40.07 21.51
N PRO A 784 9.57 40.13 20.17
CA PRO A 784 8.40 39.81 19.36
C PRO A 784 8.13 38.30 19.37
N MET A 785 6.88 37.93 19.66
CA MET A 785 6.36 36.57 19.56
C MET A 785 5.65 36.33 18.23
N LEU A 786 5.20 37.39 17.54
CA LEU A 786 4.61 37.32 16.20
C LEU A 786 5.61 37.74 15.12
N GLN A 787 5.59 37.02 14.01
CA GLN A 787 6.36 37.34 12.82
C GLN A 787 5.84 38.64 12.22
N LYS A 788 6.74 39.58 11.94
CA LYS A 788 6.39 40.88 11.35
C LYS A 788 5.57 40.68 10.07
N GLY A 789 4.41 41.35 9.99
CA GLY A 789 3.51 41.29 8.84
C GLY A 789 2.41 40.22 8.94
N TYR A 790 2.37 39.45 10.03
CA TYR A 790 1.31 38.49 10.31
C TYR A 790 0.55 38.88 11.58
N SER A 791 -0.74 38.56 11.62
CA SER A 791 -1.63 38.79 12.76
C SER A 791 -2.20 37.45 13.23
N LEU A 792 -2.69 37.38 14.49
CA LEU A 792 -3.50 36.25 14.95
C LEU A 792 -4.91 36.33 14.35
N LYS A 793 -5.28 35.36 13.51
CA LYS A 793 -6.53 35.38 12.73
C LYS A 793 -7.33 34.08 12.88
N PRO A 794 -8.67 34.11 12.70
CA PRO A 794 -9.48 32.91 12.56
C PRO A 794 -9.00 32.04 11.40
N ASP A 795 -9.04 30.72 11.60
CA ASP A 795 -8.63 29.71 10.64
C ASP A 795 -9.78 28.70 10.45
N PHE A 796 -10.35 28.72 9.24
CA PHE A 796 -11.50 27.89 8.85
C PHE A 796 -11.17 26.85 7.78
N TRP A 797 -9.91 26.82 7.34
CA TRP A 797 -9.46 26.08 6.17
C TRP A 797 -8.34 25.10 6.52
N ARG A 798 -8.08 24.15 5.63
CA ARG A 798 -6.89 23.30 5.62
C ARG A 798 -6.46 23.10 4.18
N ALA A 799 -5.19 22.76 3.95
CA ALA A 799 -4.72 22.37 2.63
C ALA A 799 -5.39 21.03 2.25
N PRO A 800 -6.23 20.96 1.19
CA PRO A 800 -7.05 19.79 0.95
C PRO A 800 -6.19 18.51 0.75
N THR A 801 -6.60 17.44 1.41
CA THR A 801 -6.00 16.11 1.22
C THR A 801 -6.44 15.50 -0.13
N ASP A 802 -5.82 14.39 -0.54
CA ASP A 802 -6.29 13.69 -1.73
C ASP A 802 -7.75 13.23 -1.63
N ASN A 803 -8.19 12.78 -0.45
CA ASN A 803 -9.60 12.46 -0.18
C ASN A 803 -10.50 13.71 -0.28
N ASP A 804 -10.05 14.86 0.24
CA ASP A 804 -10.81 16.11 0.11
C ASP A 804 -11.01 16.48 -1.37
N TYR A 805 -9.96 16.35 -2.19
CA TYR A 805 -10.04 16.57 -3.64
C TYR A 805 -10.94 15.55 -4.33
N GLY A 806 -10.80 14.27 -3.99
CA GLY A 806 -11.61 13.17 -4.52
C GLY A 806 -13.10 13.35 -4.29
N ALA A 807 -13.47 13.86 -3.11
CA ALA A 807 -14.84 14.18 -2.74
C ALA A 807 -15.28 15.61 -3.13
N GLY A 808 -14.41 16.40 -3.77
CA GLY A 808 -14.69 17.78 -4.19
C GLY A 808 -14.90 18.78 -3.04
N LEU A 809 -14.45 18.46 -1.82
CA LEU A 809 -14.73 19.23 -0.60
C LEU A 809 -14.14 20.64 -0.64
N GLN A 810 -12.99 20.81 -1.28
CA GLN A 810 -12.39 22.13 -1.54
C GLN A 810 -13.34 23.06 -2.30
N ASN A 811 -14.19 22.51 -3.16
CA ASN A 811 -15.18 23.28 -3.91
C ASN A 811 -16.49 23.46 -3.12
N HIS A 812 -16.90 22.45 -2.35
CA HIS A 812 -18.07 22.53 -1.47
C HIS A 812 -17.89 23.54 -0.34
N PHE A 813 -16.68 23.65 0.22
CA PHE A 813 -16.40 24.47 1.39
C PHE A 813 -15.72 25.80 1.07
N LYS A 814 -15.42 26.10 -0.21
CA LYS A 814 -14.64 27.28 -0.66
C LYS A 814 -15.09 28.63 -0.08
N ALA A 815 -16.34 28.76 0.35
CA ALA A 815 -16.84 29.96 1.01
C ALA A 815 -16.07 30.31 2.30
N TRP A 816 -15.48 29.29 2.95
CA TRP A 816 -14.65 29.40 4.15
C TRP A 816 -13.18 29.74 3.88
N ARG A 817 -12.65 29.47 2.67
CA ARG A 817 -11.22 29.66 2.34
C ARG A 817 -10.76 31.11 2.45
N ASN A 818 -11.55 32.04 1.90
CA ASN A 818 -11.26 33.48 1.87
C ASN A 818 -12.50 34.28 2.28
N THR A 819 -13.15 33.90 3.38
CA THR A 819 -14.35 34.60 3.85
C THR A 819 -14.02 36.06 4.20
N PRO A 820 -14.62 37.07 3.56
CA PRO A 820 -14.46 38.45 3.97
C PRO A 820 -15.00 38.63 5.39
N MET A 821 -14.19 39.21 6.28
CA MET A 821 -14.59 39.49 7.67
C MET A 821 -14.72 41.00 7.83
N ASN A 822 -15.95 41.50 7.78
CA ASN A 822 -16.23 42.92 7.83
C ASN A 822 -16.38 43.37 9.28
N LEU A 823 -15.38 44.06 9.83
CA LEU A 823 -15.41 44.61 11.19
C LEU A 823 -16.58 45.61 11.34
N LYS A 824 -17.47 45.33 12.29
CA LYS A 824 -18.64 46.17 12.62
C LYS A 824 -18.48 46.95 13.91
N LYS A 825 -17.79 46.35 14.88
CA LYS A 825 -17.57 46.95 16.19
C LYS A 825 -16.20 46.55 16.71
N PHE A 826 -15.52 47.52 17.28
CA PHE A 826 -14.24 47.35 17.95
C PHE A 826 -14.25 48.19 19.23
N ASP A 827 -14.30 47.53 20.38
CA ASP A 827 -14.41 48.17 21.69
C ASP A 827 -13.33 47.67 22.64
N CYS A 828 -12.89 48.53 23.56
CA CYS A 828 -11.89 48.19 24.57
C CYS A 828 -12.32 48.75 25.94
N LYS A 829 -12.58 47.85 26.89
CA LYS A 829 -13.12 48.20 28.21
C LYS A 829 -12.38 47.47 29.35
N PRO A 830 -12.29 48.08 30.54
CA PRO A 830 -11.83 47.38 31.73
C PRO A 830 -12.83 46.29 32.16
N VAL A 831 -12.32 45.19 32.69
CA VAL A 831 -13.11 44.14 33.36
C VAL A 831 -12.34 43.74 34.62
N GLY A 832 -12.76 44.27 35.78
CA GLY A 832 -11.94 44.22 37.00
C GLY A 832 -10.56 44.86 36.76
N ASN A 833 -9.50 44.14 37.09
CA ASN A 833 -8.10 44.55 36.88
C ASN A 833 -7.53 44.16 35.51
N ALA A 834 -8.31 43.50 34.66
CA ALA A 834 -7.96 43.13 33.28
C ALA A 834 -8.52 44.16 32.28
N MET A 835 -8.05 44.07 31.03
CA MET A 835 -8.62 44.83 29.90
C MET A 835 -9.13 43.87 28.83
N GLN A 836 -10.33 44.14 28.33
CA GLN A 836 -11.00 43.34 27.31
C GLN A 836 -11.16 44.14 26.02
N VAL A 837 -10.77 43.53 24.89
CA VAL A 837 -11.04 44.00 23.53
C VAL A 837 -12.09 43.08 22.90
N ILE A 838 -13.13 43.66 22.32
CA ILE A 838 -14.17 42.93 21.59
C ILE A 838 -14.19 43.42 20.14
N ALA A 839 -14.07 42.50 19.19
CA ALA A 839 -14.22 42.75 17.77
C ALA A 839 -15.37 41.89 17.22
N GLU A 840 -16.35 42.52 16.58
CA GLU A 840 -17.51 41.84 15.96
C GLU A 840 -17.46 42.00 14.44
N TYR A 841 -17.65 40.90 13.72
CA TYR A 841 -17.52 40.82 12.27
C TYR A 841 -18.76 40.21 11.62
N ASP A 842 -19.13 40.75 10.47
CA ASP A 842 -20.06 40.08 9.55
C ASP A 842 -19.27 39.27 8.51
N LEU A 843 -19.67 38.01 8.32
CA LEU A 843 -19.11 37.07 7.34
C LEU A 843 -20.17 36.79 6.25
N PRO A 844 -20.34 37.69 5.27
CA PRO A 844 -21.46 37.63 4.32
C PRO A 844 -21.45 36.38 3.44
N SER A 845 -20.28 35.87 3.05
CA SER A 845 -20.16 34.70 2.16
C SER A 845 -20.73 33.41 2.75
N VAL A 846 -20.89 33.38 4.08
CA VAL A 846 -21.36 32.21 4.83
C VAL A 846 -22.52 32.58 5.76
N SER A 847 -23.13 33.77 5.62
CA SER A 847 -24.26 34.23 6.45
C SER A 847 -24.02 34.03 7.95
N ALA A 848 -22.88 34.52 8.46
CA ALA A 848 -22.49 34.34 9.86
C ALA A 848 -22.00 35.63 10.50
N HIS A 849 -22.01 35.65 11.83
CA HIS A 849 -21.44 36.68 12.68
C HIS A 849 -20.33 36.07 13.55
N LEU A 850 -19.14 36.66 13.51
CA LEU A 850 -18.02 36.25 14.34
C LEU A 850 -17.76 37.30 15.42
N THR A 851 -17.63 36.86 16.66
CA THR A 851 -17.21 37.70 17.79
C THR A 851 -15.88 37.19 18.33
N MET A 852 -14.88 38.07 18.33
CA MET A 852 -13.60 37.85 18.98
C MET A 852 -13.57 38.62 20.30
N THR A 853 -13.29 37.93 21.40
CA THR A 853 -13.10 38.56 22.70
C THR A 853 -11.71 38.23 23.22
N TYR A 854 -10.91 39.26 23.44
CA TYR A 854 -9.54 39.17 23.93
C TYR A 854 -9.48 39.80 25.31
N THR A 855 -9.05 39.06 26.33
CA THR A 855 -8.92 39.59 27.70
C THR A 855 -7.49 39.43 28.19
N LEU A 856 -6.75 40.53 28.28
CA LEU A 856 -5.39 40.55 28.84
C LEU A 856 -5.48 40.73 30.35
N GLN A 857 -5.12 39.67 31.06
CA GLN A 857 -5.13 39.60 32.53
C GLN A 857 -3.91 40.33 33.12
N ALA A 858 -4.04 40.78 34.37
CA ALA A 858 -2.99 41.52 35.06
C ALA A 858 -1.66 40.75 35.25
N ASP A 859 -1.68 39.42 35.11
CA ASP A 859 -0.50 38.55 35.15
C ASP A 859 0.18 38.37 33.78
N GLY A 860 -0.35 38.98 32.73
CA GLY A 860 0.19 38.91 31.36
C GLY A 860 -0.35 37.75 30.51
N GLN A 861 -1.32 36.96 31.00
CA GLN A 861 -2.01 35.93 30.21
C GLN A 861 -3.13 36.53 29.36
N LEU A 862 -3.21 36.12 28.10
CA LEU A 862 -4.24 36.56 27.15
C LEU A 862 -5.28 35.46 26.95
N VAL A 863 -6.51 35.68 27.40
CA VAL A 863 -7.64 34.80 27.10
C VAL A 863 -8.24 35.21 25.75
N VAL A 864 -8.41 34.25 24.85
CA VAL A 864 -8.97 34.45 23.51
C VAL A 864 -10.23 33.59 23.37
N ASN A 865 -11.36 34.24 23.10
CA ASN A 865 -12.61 33.59 22.76
C ASN A 865 -13.00 33.91 21.31
N GLN A 866 -13.30 32.86 20.56
CA GLN A 866 -13.78 32.90 19.18
C GLN A 866 -15.18 32.31 19.13
N LYS A 867 -16.17 33.17 18.87
CA LYS A 867 -17.58 32.77 18.82
C LYS A 867 -18.20 33.05 17.46
N LEU A 868 -18.64 32.00 16.79
CA LEU A 868 -19.30 32.05 15.49
C LEU A 868 -20.78 31.73 15.66
N ASN A 869 -21.64 32.65 15.24
CA ASN A 869 -23.07 32.44 15.15
C ASN A 869 -23.48 32.44 13.68
N VAL A 870 -24.10 31.37 13.22
CA VAL A 870 -24.53 31.20 11.83
C VAL A 870 -26.04 31.42 11.69
N ASP A 871 -26.48 31.89 10.52
CA ASP A 871 -27.91 31.90 10.19
C ASP A 871 -28.37 30.49 9.81
N SER A 872 -29.05 29.81 10.73
CA SER A 872 -29.61 28.48 10.48
C SER A 872 -30.58 28.39 9.28
N SER A 873 -31.13 29.53 8.84
CA SER A 873 -32.03 29.64 7.68
C SER A 873 -31.30 29.92 6.36
N ALA A 874 -29.97 30.09 6.39
CA ALA A 874 -29.17 30.34 5.19
C ALA A 874 -29.37 29.24 4.13
N LYS A 875 -29.42 29.65 2.85
CA LYS A 875 -29.58 28.72 1.73
C LYS A 875 -28.31 27.88 1.50
N ASN A 876 -27.14 28.48 1.67
CA ASN A 876 -25.86 27.81 1.55
C ASN A 876 -25.30 27.55 2.96
N ARG A 877 -25.12 26.29 3.33
CA ARG A 877 -24.69 25.86 4.67
C ARG A 877 -23.48 24.92 4.58
N PRO A 878 -22.34 25.41 4.06
CA PRO A 878 -21.16 24.57 3.88
C PRO A 878 -20.54 24.21 5.24
N SER A 879 -20.15 22.95 5.40
CA SER A 879 -19.28 22.52 6.50
C SER A 879 -17.91 23.21 6.43
N LEU A 880 -17.14 23.10 7.52
CA LEU A 880 -15.80 23.66 7.64
C LEU A 880 -14.74 22.56 7.61
N PHE A 881 -13.52 22.88 7.17
CA PHE A 881 -12.38 21.98 7.37
C PHE A 881 -11.80 22.11 8.78
N ARG A 882 -11.81 23.32 9.34
CA ARG A 882 -11.25 23.62 10.66
C ARG A 882 -12.09 24.68 11.35
N TYR A 883 -12.11 24.68 12.67
CA TYR A 883 -12.58 25.83 13.45
C TYR A 883 -11.55 26.16 14.52
N GLY A 884 -10.79 27.22 14.28
CA GLY A 884 -9.69 27.62 15.14
C GLY A 884 -9.11 28.99 14.79
N MET A 885 -7.86 29.19 15.19
CA MET A 885 -7.05 30.36 14.88
C MET A 885 -5.62 29.97 14.48
N GLN A 886 -4.98 30.86 13.71
CA GLN A 886 -3.59 30.75 13.30
C GLN A 886 -2.81 32.00 13.71
N LEU A 887 -1.56 31.81 14.15
CA LEU A 887 -0.56 32.86 14.25
C LEU A 887 0.77 32.39 13.65
N CYS A 888 1.63 33.32 13.25
CA CYS A 888 2.98 33.02 12.78
C CYS A 888 3.99 33.58 13.78
N MET A 889 4.88 32.74 14.30
CA MET A 889 6.01 33.14 15.15
C MET A 889 7.29 33.27 14.33
N PRO A 890 8.28 34.07 14.76
CA PRO A 890 9.59 34.13 14.13
C PRO A 890 10.30 32.76 14.07
N LYS A 891 11.12 32.53 13.05
CA LYS A 891 11.90 31.28 12.85
C LYS A 891 12.64 30.78 14.09
N ALA A 892 13.05 31.68 14.98
CA ALA A 892 13.76 31.33 16.21
C ALA A 892 12.92 30.43 17.15
N TYR A 893 11.59 30.47 17.06
CA TYR A 893 10.69 29.62 17.84
C TYR A 893 10.43 28.31 17.09
N ASN A 894 11.41 27.42 17.15
CA ASN A 894 11.49 26.20 16.34
C ASN A 894 11.36 24.90 17.15
N THR A 895 11.01 24.99 18.43
CA THR A 895 10.84 23.84 19.32
C THR A 895 9.39 23.78 19.79
N ILE A 896 8.78 22.60 19.71
CA ILE A 896 7.48 22.32 20.33
C ILE A 896 7.65 21.43 21.55
N GLU A 897 6.86 21.68 22.59
CA GLU A 897 6.63 20.74 23.70
C GLU A 897 5.15 20.72 24.03
N TYR A 898 4.51 19.56 24.04
CA TYR A 898 3.07 19.46 24.25
C TYR A 898 2.67 18.24 25.05
N TYR A 899 1.51 18.32 25.70
CA TYR A 899 0.83 17.16 26.27
C TYR A 899 -0.41 16.86 25.43
N GLY A 900 -0.40 15.78 24.65
CA GLY A 900 -1.39 15.47 23.61
C GLY A 900 -1.23 14.06 23.06
N LYS A 901 -2.00 13.69 22.02
CA LYS A 901 -1.72 12.46 21.26
C LYS A 901 -0.53 12.66 20.33
N GLY A 902 0.40 11.72 20.34
CA GLY A 902 1.57 11.72 19.46
C GLY A 902 2.47 10.48 19.63
N PRO A 903 3.73 10.54 19.17
CA PRO A 903 4.39 11.70 18.58
C PRO A 903 4.02 11.96 17.10
N GLY A 904 3.35 11.02 16.43
CA GLY A 904 2.95 11.12 15.02
C GLY A 904 1.80 12.11 14.80
N GLU A 905 1.57 12.53 13.55
CA GLU A 905 0.37 13.30 13.22
C GLU A 905 -0.89 12.43 13.30
N ASN A 906 -1.98 13.01 13.82
CA ASN A 906 -3.23 12.31 14.05
C ASN A 906 -4.44 13.25 13.92
N TYR A 907 -5.59 12.64 13.61
CA TYR A 907 -6.85 13.32 13.33
C TYR A 907 -8.00 12.65 14.09
N ILE A 908 -9.16 13.29 14.12
CA ILE A 908 -10.28 12.86 14.98
C ILE A 908 -10.83 11.46 14.66
N ASP A 909 -10.62 11.00 13.43
CA ASP A 909 -10.99 9.67 12.92
C ASP A 909 -9.77 8.76 12.67
N ARG A 910 -8.55 9.22 13.03
CA ARG A 910 -7.30 8.48 12.94
C ARG A 910 -6.34 8.90 14.05
N ASN A 911 -6.49 8.34 15.24
CA ASN A 911 -5.65 8.69 16.39
C ASN A 911 -5.47 7.60 17.45
N HIS A 912 -5.93 6.37 17.21
CA HIS A 912 -5.83 5.29 18.19
C HIS A 912 -4.41 4.73 18.30
N GLY A 913 -3.65 4.76 17.20
CA GLY A 913 -2.24 4.38 17.17
C GLY A 913 -1.30 5.35 17.91
N ASP A 914 -1.78 6.53 18.31
CA ASP A 914 -1.00 7.53 19.05
C ASP A 914 -1.41 7.62 20.52
N ARG A 915 -0.42 7.67 21.41
CA ARG A 915 -0.62 7.74 22.86
C ARG A 915 -0.70 9.18 23.34
N LEU A 916 -1.52 9.40 24.37
CA LEU A 916 -1.45 10.61 25.17
C LEU A 916 -0.13 10.60 25.96
N GLY A 917 0.67 11.66 25.83
CA GLY A 917 1.99 11.78 26.45
C GLY A 917 2.58 13.16 26.28
N VAL A 918 3.68 13.43 26.98
CA VAL A 918 4.46 14.67 26.82
C VAL A 918 5.53 14.44 25.76
N TYR A 919 5.49 15.24 24.70
CA TYR A 919 6.40 15.14 23.56
C TYR A 919 7.14 16.44 23.35
N LYS A 920 8.41 16.36 22.95
CA LYS A 920 9.24 17.50 22.57
C LYS A 920 9.89 17.23 21.22
N GLN A 921 9.67 18.11 20.25
CA GLN A 921 10.10 17.91 18.86
C GLN A 921 10.52 19.25 18.23
N ALA A 922 11.30 19.22 17.16
CA ALA A 922 11.51 20.41 16.34
C ALA A 922 10.29 20.67 15.45
N VAL A 923 10.01 21.93 15.13
CA VAL A 923 8.99 22.34 14.15
C VAL A 923 9.30 21.75 12.77
N ALA A 924 10.58 21.67 12.41
CA ALA A 924 11.03 21.10 11.14
C ALA A 924 10.69 19.60 10.99
N ASP A 925 10.48 18.88 12.09
CA ASP A 925 10.14 17.45 12.09
C ASP A 925 8.61 17.21 12.05
N GLN A 926 7.79 18.26 12.06
CA GLN A 926 6.33 18.13 12.11
C GLN A 926 5.68 17.92 10.75
N TYR A 927 6.31 18.37 9.66
CA TYR A 927 5.79 18.17 8.31
C TYR A 927 6.12 16.76 7.82
N TRP A 928 5.09 16.01 7.40
CA TRP A 928 5.28 14.78 6.65
C TRP A 928 5.20 15.05 5.15
N GLY A 929 6.28 14.74 4.43
CA GLY A 929 6.37 14.93 2.98
C GLY A 929 5.62 13.87 2.18
N TYR A 930 4.28 13.88 2.23
CA TYR A 930 3.44 13.14 1.27
C TYR A 930 3.85 13.49 -0.17
N ILE A 931 3.69 12.56 -1.12
CA ILE A 931 4.20 12.77 -2.49
C ILE A 931 3.70 14.09 -3.10
N ARG A 932 2.38 14.32 -3.01
CA ARG A 932 1.75 15.63 -3.23
C ARG A 932 1.65 16.40 -1.90
N PRO A 933 2.03 17.69 -1.85
CA PRO A 933 1.81 18.53 -0.67
C PRO A 933 0.36 18.58 -0.22
N GLN A 934 0.12 18.52 1.09
CA GLN A 934 -1.23 18.60 1.68
C GLN A 934 -1.18 18.86 3.19
N GLU A 935 -2.33 19.00 3.84
CA GLU A 935 -2.43 19.14 5.30
C GLU A 935 -1.63 18.07 6.06
N SER A 936 -0.86 18.51 7.07
CA SER A 936 0.03 17.66 7.86
C SER A 936 0.28 18.24 9.27
N GLY A 937 0.75 17.39 10.19
CA GLY A 937 1.31 17.79 11.48
C GLY A 937 0.30 17.98 12.62
N ASN A 938 -0.99 17.74 12.38
CA ASN A 938 -2.04 17.88 13.39
C ASN A 938 -1.85 16.92 14.58
N LYS A 939 -2.15 17.38 15.79
CA LYS A 939 -2.21 16.57 17.02
C LYS A 939 -3.55 16.78 17.71
N THR A 940 -4.19 15.70 18.13
CA THR A 940 -5.47 15.73 18.84
C THR A 940 -5.33 15.60 20.35
N GLN A 941 -6.41 15.94 21.07
CA GLN A 941 -6.50 15.87 22.54
C GLN A 941 -5.35 16.59 23.26
N VAL A 942 -4.99 17.77 22.77
CA VAL A 942 -3.93 18.59 23.33
C VAL A 942 -4.43 19.30 24.60
N ARG A 943 -3.62 19.29 25.66
CA ARG A 943 -3.88 19.96 26.95
C ARG A 943 -3.13 21.27 27.02
N TYR A 944 -1.86 21.24 26.61
CA TYR A 944 -1.05 22.41 26.37
C TYR A 944 -0.16 22.20 25.14
N TRP A 945 0.20 23.29 24.48
CA TRP A 945 1.12 23.36 23.34
C TRP A 945 2.11 24.50 23.58
N ASN A 946 3.38 24.20 23.74
CA ASN A 946 4.44 25.20 23.92
C ASN A 946 5.20 25.32 22.62
N VAL A 947 5.42 26.56 22.16
CA VAL A 947 6.28 26.87 21.01
C VAL A 947 7.36 27.83 21.50
N THR A 948 8.59 27.35 21.57
CA THR A 948 9.70 28.07 22.21
C THR A 948 10.92 28.14 21.30
N ASN A 949 11.81 29.07 21.63
CA ASN A 949 13.17 29.08 21.12
C ASN A 949 14.07 28.12 21.93
N THR A 950 15.35 28.08 21.59
CA THR A 950 16.34 27.21 22.24
C THR A 950 16.64 27.57 23.71
N GLN A 951 16.29 28.79 24.14
CA GLN A 951 16.43 29.26 25.52
C GLN A 951 15.17 28.96 26.38
N GLY A 952 14.11 28.42 25.76
CA GLY A 952 12.84 28.13 26.43
C GLY A 952 11.86 29.31 26.45
N HIS A 953 12.22 30.48 25.92
CA HIS A 953 11.29 31.60 25.79
C HIS A 953 10.31 31.36 24.65
N GLY A 954 9.05 31.73 24.85
CA GLY A 954 8.03 31.61 23.81
C GLY A 954 6.61 31.71 24.36
N LEU A 955 5.70 30.96 23.74
CA LEU A 955 4.29 30.96 24.11
C LEU A 955 3.80 29.55 24.44
N SER A 956 2.96 29.45 25.46
CA SER A 956 2.16 28.28 25.79
C SER A 956 0.70 28.55 25.45
N PHE A 957 0.07 27.57 24.81
CA PHE A 957 -1.35 27.57 24.47
C PHE A 957 -2.04 26.46 25.27
N TYR A 958 -3.14 26.78 25.93
CA TYR A 958 -4.00 25.80 26.59
C TYR A 958 -5.45 26.27 26.57
N SER A 959 -6.40 25.38 26.82
CA SER A 959 -7.82 25.69 26.65
C SER A 959 -8.68 25.12 27.77
N THR A 960 -9.95 25.52 27.77
CA THR A 960 -10.97 25.09 28.74
C THR A 960 -11.67 23.80 28.33
N ALA A 961 -11.32 23.24 27.17
CA ALA A 961 -11.89 22.05 26.54
C ALA A 961 -10.82 21.39 25.65
N PRO A 962 -11.00 20.16 25.14
CA PRO A 962 -10.04 19.57 24.20
C PRO A 962 -9.75 20.49 23.00
N MET A 963 -8.49 20.56 22.58
CA MET A 963 -8.07 21.28 21.38
C MET A 963 -7.14 20.43 20.51
N GLU A 964 -6.95 20.87 19.29
CA GLU A 964 -6.02 20.32 18.31
C GLU A 964 -4.99 21.39 17.93
N CYS A 965 -3.74 20.99 17.74
CA CYS A 965 -2.67 21.92 17.40
C CYS A 965 -1.74 21.37 16.33
N SER A 966 -1.14 22.25 15.55
CA SER A 966 0.01 21.96 14.71
C SER A 966 0.99 23.14 14.68
N SER A 967 2.25 22.88 14.34
CA SER A 967 3.24 23.94 14.10
C SER A 967 4.16 23.53 12.96
N LEU A 968 4.17 24.32 11.87
CA LEU A 968 4.89 24.00 10.63
C LEU A 968 5.76 25.18 10.19
N ASN A 969 6.79 24.90 9.39
CA ASN A 969 7.53 25.92 8.64
C ASN A 969 6.87 26.23 7.27
N TYR A 970 5.58 25.95 7.14
CA TYR A 970 4.78 26.17 5.94
C TYR A 970 3.47 26.83 6.34
N LEU A 971 2.97 27.72 5.51
CA LEU A 971 1.60 28.22 5.61
C LEU A 971 0.67 27.24 4.88
N THR A 972 -0.64 27.28 5.18
CA THR A 972 -1.63 26.43 4.52
C THR A 972 -1.60 26.59 3.00
N GLU A 973 -1.41 27.81 2.51
CA GLU A 973 -1.28 28.15 1.10
C GLU A 973 -0.01 27.62 0.42
N ASP A 974 1.04 27.23 1.17
CA ASP A 974 2.21 26.56 0.59
C ASP A 974 1.91 25.08 0.25
N LEU A 975 0.85 24.52 0.84
CA LEU A 975 0.47 23.10 0.73
C LEU A 975 -0.85 22.90 -0.06
N ASP A 976 -1.52 23.99 -0.46
CA ASP A 976 -2.85 24.00 -1.06
C ASP A 976 -2.78 24.26 -2.58
N ASP A 977 -2.99 23.22 -3.39
CA ASP A 977 -3.02 23.30 -4.86
C ASP A 977 -4.25 24.05 -5.43
N GLY A 978 -5.16 24.53 -4.58
CA GLY A 978 -6.30 25.35 -4.97
C GLY A 978 -7.55 24.55 -5.37
N PRO A 979 -8.35 25.03 -6.34
CA PRO A 979 -9.62 24.37 -6.68
C PRO A 979 -9.44 23.04 -7.41
N ASP A 980 -8.30 22.84 -8.08
CA ASP A 980 -7.96 21.69 -8.91
C ASP A 980 -6.47 21.35 -8.74
N LYS A 981 -6.20 20.19 -8.14
CA LYS A 981 -4.84 19.71 -7.84
C LYS A 981 -4.02 19.36 -9.09
N TYR A 982 -4.66 19.18 -10.24
CA TYR A 982 -3.98 18.74 -11.47
C TYR A 982 -3.34 19.89 -12.27
N LEU A 983 -3.57 21.14 -11.87
CA LEU A 983 -3.08 22.32 -12.61
C LEU A 983 -1.58 22.58 -12.44
N HIS A 984 -0.98 22.11 -11.34
CA HIS A 984 0.37 22.53 -10.94
C HIS A 984 1.39 21.40 -10.86
N GLN A 985 0.97 20.14 -10.78
CA GLN A 985 1.87 18.98 -10.59
C GLN A 985 2.85 19.22 -9.44
N SER A 986 2.33 19.45 -8.24
CA SER A 986 3.12 19.82 -7.08
C SER A 986 3.80 18.61 -6.43
N HIS A 987 5.06 18.75 -6.04
CA HIS A 987 5.83 17.72 -5.34
C HIS A 987 6.35 18.24 -4.00
N SER A 988 6.25 17.44 -2.93
CA SER A 988 6.77 17.85 -1.61
C SER A 988 8.26 18.14 -1.59
N GLY A 989 9.04 17.51 -2.46
CA GLY A 989 10.48 17.79 -2.61
C GLY A 989 10.80 19.19 -3.16
N ASP A 990 9.83 19.87 -3.78
CA ASP A 990 9.99 21.23 -4.30
C ASP A 990 9.81 22.30 -3.22
N LEU A 991 9.07 21.97 -2.16
CA LEU A 991 8.76 22.90 -1.09
C LEU A 991 10.02 23.44 -0.43
N THR A 992 9.97 24.73 -0.08
CA THR A 992 11.04 25.40 0.66
C THR A 992 10.47 25.90 1.98
N PRO A 993 10.99 25.44 3.14
CA PRO A 993 10.53 25.93 4.43
C PRO A 993 10.62 27.45 4.52
N ARG A 994 9.59 28.11 5.06
CA ARG A 994 9.59 29.54 5.32
C ARG A 994 10.39 29.87 6.57
N ASP A 995 10.85 31.13 6.65
CA ASP A 995 11.51 31.70 7.84
C ASP A 995 10.51 32.10 8.94
N LEU A 996 9.57 31.20 9.26
CA LEU A 996 8.56 31.37 10.31
C LEU A 996 8.11 30.02 10.87
N THR A 997 7.38 30.05 11.98
CA THR A 997 6.62 28.91 12.53
C THR A 997 5.14 29.28 12.50
N ALA A 998 4.36 28.65 11.63
CA ALA A 998 2.91 28.78 11.59
C ALA A 998 2.30 27.88 12.67
N VAL A 999 1.60 28.45 13.64
CA VAL A 999 0.98 27.74 14.77
C VAL A 999 -0.53 27.77 14.56
N HIS A 1000 -1.14 26.59 14.45
CA HIS A 1000 -2.59 26.43 14.38
C HIS A 1000 -3.11 25.93 15.73
N ILE A 1001 -4.18 26.56 16.22
CA ILE A 1001 -4.84 26.24 17.49
C ILE A 1001 -6.33 26.11 17.18
N ALA A 1002 -6.83 24.88 17.16
CA ALA A 1002 -8.18 24.58 16.73
C ALA A 1002 -9.00 23.96 17.86
N GLN A 1003 -10.29 24.30 17.91
CA GLN A 1003 -11.25 23.50 18.66
C GLN A 1003 -11.34 22.11 18.05
N ARG A 1004 -11.37 22.07 16.71
CA ARG A 1004 -11.48 20.83 15.95
C ARG A 1004 -11.02 21.01 14.51
N GLN A 1005 -10.53 19.93 13.93
CA GLN A 1005 -10.36 19.75 12.49
C GLN A 1005 -11.20 18.57 12.00
N MET A 1006 -11.75 18.68 10.78
CA MET A 1006 -12.54 17.63 10.13
C MET A 1006 -11.69 16.36 9.94
N GLY A 1007 -12.34 15.19 9.97
CA GLY A 1007 -11.72 13.90 9.71
C GLY A 1007 -11.13 13.76 8.30
N LEU A 1008 -10.42 12.66 8.07
CA LEU A 1008 -9.78 12.34 6.79
C LEU A 1008 -10.62 11.41 5.91
N GLY A 1009 -11.37 10.48 6.51
CA GLY A 1009 -12.03 9.38 5.77
C GLY A 1009 -11.04 8.37 5.16
N CYS A 1010 -11.55 7.22 4.71
CA CYS A 1010 -10.75 6.21 4.01
C CYS A 1010 -11.55 5.27 3.09
N ILE A 1011 -12.86 5.42 2.94
CA ILE A 1011 -13.64 4.47 2.10
C ILE A 1011 -13.09 4.45 0.67
N ASP A 1012 -12.93 5.62 0.07
CA ASP A 1012 -12.33 5.84 -1.24
C ASP A 1012 -11.74 7.27 -1.33
N SER A 1013 -11.09 7.59 -2.45
CA SER A 1013 -10.56 8.93 -2.75
C SER A 1013 -11.17 9.52 -4.03
N TRP A 1014 -12.45 9.21 -4.31
CA TRP A 1014 -13.17 9.68 -5.50
C TRP A 1014 -14.66 9.97 -5.26
N GLY A 1015 -15.09 10.06 -4.01
CA GLY A 1015 -16.43 10.56 -3.68
C GLY A 1015 -16.83 10.46 -2.21
N ALA A 1016 -16.24 9.57 -1.43
CA ALA A 1016 -16.62 9.36 -0.04
C ALA A 1016 -16.28 10.55 0.86
N TRP A 1017 -17.19 10.87 1.77
CA TRP A 1017 -16.97 11.87 2.82
C TRP A 1017 -16.64 11.16 4.14
N PRO A 1018 -15.91 11.80 5.05
CA PRO A 1018 -15.81 11.32 6.43
C PRO A 1018 -17.20 11.16 7.06
N ARG A 1019 -17.32 10.23 8.01
CA ARG A 1019 -18.60 9.97 8.68
C ARG A 1019 -19.12 11.24 9.38
N PRO A 1020 -20.44 11.42 9.52
CA PRO A 1020 -21.02 12.66 10.07
C PRO A 1020 -20.45 13.09 11.44
N GLU A 1021 -20.09 12.16 12.32
CA GLU A 1021 -19.46 12.46 13.62
C GLU A 1021 -18.04 13.05 13.55
N TYR A 1022 -17.42 12.94 12.37
CA TYR A 1022 -16.09 13.48 12.05
C TYR A 1022 -16.15 14.71 11.13
N MET A 1023 -17.35 15.22 10.84
CA MET A 1023 -17.53 16.46 10.10
C MET A 1023 -17.57 17.67 11.05
N ILE A 1024 -17.30 18.86 10.51
CA ILE A 1024 -17.56 20.14 11.20
C ILE A 1024 -18.75 20.82 10.51
N PRO A 1025 -20.00 20.53 10.92
CA PRO A 1025 -21.21 21.02 10.24
C PRO A 1025 -21.37 22.53 10.34
N TYR A 1026 -22.19 23.11 9.46
CA TYR A 1026 -22.59 24.52 9.55
C TYR A 1026 -23.50 24.75 10.78
N GLN A 1027 -22.92 25.21 11.89
CA GLN A 1027 -23.62 25.49 13.15
C GLN A 1027 -22.89 26.56 13.96
N ASN A 1028 -23.42 26.92 15.13
CA ASN A 1028 -22.75 27.83 16.05
C ASN A 1028 -21.54 27.14 16.70
N TYR A 1029 -20.46 27.88 16.87
CA TYR A 1029 -19.25 27.41 17.54
C TYR A 1029 -18.75 28.43 18.56
N ASP A 1030 -18.17 27.94 19.65
CA ASP A 1030 -17.63 28.74 20.74
C ASP A 1030 -16.35 28.06 21.24
N PHE A 1031 -15.21 28.73 21.09
CA PHE A 1031 -13.90 28.20 21.44
C PHE A 1031 -13.12 29.20 22.25
N THR A 1032 -12.62 28.76 23.42
CA THR A 1032 -11.80 29.59 24.31
C THR A 1032 -10.48 28.91 24.63
N PHE A 1033 -9.40 29.62 24.34
CA PHE A 1033 -8.04 29.24 24.70
C PHE A 1033 -7.28 30.41 25.34
N VAL A 1034 -6.12 30.10 25.93
CA VAL A 1034 -5.27 31.04 26.64
C VAL A 1034 -3.88 31.01 26.03
N ILE A 1035 -3.33 32.19 25.79
CA ILE A 1035 -1.93 32.40 25.43
C ILE A 1035 -1.19 32.86 26.68
N LYS A 1036 -0.18 32.10 27.08
CA LYS A 1036 0.65 32.37 28.26
C LYS A 1036 2.12 32.56 27.85
N PRO A 1037 2.78 33.65 28.26
CA PRO A 1037 4.22 33.81 28.06
C PRO A 1037 5.02 32.75 28.85
N LEU A 1038 6.11 32.23 28.26
CA LEU A 1038 7.04 31.26 28.87
C LEU A 1038 8.40 31.88 29.17
#